data_AF-A0A7Y0LZN9-F1
#
_entry.id   AF-A0A7Y0LZN9-F1
#
_cell.length_a   1.000
_cell.length_b   1.000
_cell.length_c   1.000
_cell.angle_alpha   90.00
_cell.angle_beta   90.00
_cell.angle_gamma   90.00
#
_symmetry.space_group_name_H-M   'P 1'
#
loop_
_entity.id
_entity.type
_entity.pdbx_description
1 polymer ?
#
loop_
_entity_poly.entity_id
_entity_poly.type
_entity_poly.pdbx_seq_one_letter_code
_entity_poly.pdbx_strand_id
1 'polypeptide(L)'
;MGTRALAVALALVAAAVGAPAAAAAADSDLVTVEGTIEHVAVDRFEPLTGEVTGDPDAEAGLETTAFLEVDDVVYELPDGAGAQLPNGTEVEVTLETTTGPDAEDALLAAAAGEATVEALVTTAPPATAGTDRAAQEEGTAEAAVGSHTLTVLPVYWDSPDDATRSSLAALANANSAYWSEQSGDRIATTATARDWKLIEKPSGCNPTQLLDRALAAHGAAPPRGNQHVVVYFPDTLGCEWAGRASVPGSVIWVNGTQIPDVLTHEYGHNLGLGHANATTCRADGVPVPLSASCTVTEYMDRADVMGVGWRGRPTGSLNSAFADHLGLATVQRSPAVPTVVDLAPLLDVDALRALSFSSSYGTVYVDYRPAVGRDTRLSSWAGVQVHLRRVDGRGVPTTELLDMQPSKAEFASPQLPVGGTWRIPGTDAVVRVVATDPYRARVEVVSAVDPSTTGYVRRVYRDLFEREVDPQGLTTWTSALRDGTPRIAVANSITYSTEYRSRLITGSYVRYLGRSPDRGGLTNWLGWMDRGWTTSQMESGFIASAEYYGQSGGTDDGWVRKLYADVLGRSAGAGEVTFWTDRLKGRSGRAEVAMGFLLSTERLNTVVEGHYRHLLGRGLDPSGQRSWVGILQAGGRDEAIIGAIVASEEYFGRA
;
A
#
# COMPACT_ATOMS: atom_id res chain seq x y z
N MET A 1 -19.24 -30.22 -62.72
CA MET A 1 -19.41 -29.64 -61.36
C MET A 1 -18.91 -30.64 -60.35
N GLY A 2 -17.99 -30.24 -59.46
CA GLY A 2 -17.48 -31.06 -58.35
C GLY A 2 -16.13 -31.74 -58.62
N THR A 3 -15.04 -31.07 -58.26
CA THR A 3 -13.68 -31.60 -58.19
C THR A 3 -13.52 -32.53 -56.99
N ARG A 4 -13.00 -33.74 -57.21
CA ARG A 4 -12.61 -34.71 -56.17
C ARG A 4 -11.21 -35.25 -56.46
N ALA A 5 -10.41 -35.24 -55.40
CA ALA A 5 -9.42 -36.23 -54.93
C ALA A 5 -8.39 -36.79 -55.91
N LEU A 6 -7.11 -36.73 -55.52
CA LEU A 6 -6.19 -37.84 -55.72
C LEU A 6 -5.12 -37.85 -54.62
N ALA A 7 -5.12 -38.92 -53.83
CA ALA A 7 -4.02 -39.31 -52.95
C ALA A 7 -2.94 -40.01 -53.79
N VAL A 8 -1.67 -39.75 -53.52
CA VAL A 8 -0.54 -40.47 -54.13
C VAL A 8 0.30 -41.08 -53.03
N ALA A 9 0.49 -42.40 -53.17
CA ALA A 9 1.18 -43.28 -52.24
C ALA A 9 2.71 -43.19 -52.37
N LEU A 10 3.35 -43.35 -51.21
CA LEU A 10 4.78 -43.44 -50.98
C LEU A 10 5.37 -44.74 -51.55
N ALA A 11 6.53 -44.65 -52.20
CA ALA A 11 7.38 -45.80 -52.54
C ALA A 11 8.72 -45.69 -51.79
N LEU A 12 9.10 -46.76 -51.10
CA LEU A 12 10.37 -46.97 -50.41
C LEU A 12 11.45 -47.42 -51.41
N VAL A 13 12.63 -46.81 -51.34
CA VAL A 13 13.91 -47.43 -51.74
C VAL A 13 14.94 -47.09 -50.66
N ALA A 14 15.52 -48.13 -50.05
CA ALA A 14 16.58 -48.03 -49.06
C ALA A 14 17.96 -47.99 -49.74
N ALA A 15 18.83 -47.09 -49.31
CA ALA A 15 20.28 -47.21 -49.45
C ALA A 15 20.94 -46.57 -48.22
N ALA A 16 21.85 -47.35 -47.62
CA ALA A 16 22.47 -47.12 -46.32
C ALA A 16 23.21 -45.78 -46.20
N VAL A 17 22.95 -45.07 -45.10
CA VAL A 17 23.82 -44.01 -44.58
C VAL A 17 24.14 -44.40 -43.14
N GLY A 18 25.43 -44.36 -42.80
CA GLY A 18 25.98 -44.86 -41.54
C GLY A 18 25.25 -44.32 -40.32
N ALA A 19 25.07 -45.20 -39.33
CA ALA A 19 24.63 -44.79 -38.01
C ALA A 19 25.59 -43.70 -37.47
N PRO A 20 25.09 -42.55 -37.01
CA PRO A 20 25.88 -41.79 -36.06
C PRO A 20 26.02 -42.67 -34.82
N ALA A 21 27.24 -42.77 -34.30
CA ALA A 21 27.49 -43.38 -33.01
C ALA A 21 26.49 -42.78 -32.00
N ALA A 22 25.68 -43.63 -31.37
CA ALA A 22 24.99 -43.23 -30.16
C ALA A 22 26.09 -42.77 -29.20
N ALA A 23 26.12 -41.47 -28.89
CA ALA A 23 26.80 -41.02 -27.69
C ALA A 23 26.22 -41.88 -26.56
N ALA A 24 27.06 -42.68 -25.92
CA ALA A 24 26.68 -43.32 -24.69
C ALA A 24 26.15 -42.20 -23.78
N ALA A 25 24.90 -42.31 -23.30
CA ALA A 25 24.46 -41.49 -22.19
C ALA A 25 25.52 -41.70 -21.09
N ALA A 26 26.20 -40.62 -20.69
CA ALA A 26 27.05 -40.69 -19.51
C ALA A 26 26.14 -41.15 -18.36
N ASP A 27 26.57 -42.15 -17.59
CA ASP A 27 25.88 -42.50 -16.35
C ASP A 27 25.86 -41.22 -15.50
N SER A 28 24.67 -40.69 -15.24
CA SER A 28 24.45 -39.59 -14.30
C SER A 28 24.10 -40.19 -12.93
N ASP A 29 24.73 -39.67 -11.90
CA ASP A 29 24.44 -39.98 -10.51
C ASP A 29 23.42 -38.96 -9.96
N LEU A 30 22.52 -39.43 -9.10
CA LEU A 30 21.67 -38.58 -8.29
C LEU A 30 22.29 -38.43 -6.90
N VAL A 31 22.62 -37.19 -6.54
CA VAL A 31 23.27 -36.86 -5.27
C VAL A 31 22.34 -35.97 -4.46
N THR A 32 21.97 -36.41 -3.27
CA THR A 32 21.10 -35.68 -2.35
C THR A 32 21.93 -35.00 -1.27
N VAL A 33 21.68 -33.71 -1.07
CA VAL A 33 22.43 -32.83 -0.17
C VAL A 33 21.44 -32.04 0.68
N GLU A 34 21.65 -32.05 2.00
CA GLU A 34 20.92 -31.17 2.93
C GLU A 34 21.69 -29.85 3.10
N GLY A 35 20.98 -28.73 3.10
CA GLY A 35 21.57 -27.41 3.29
C GLY A 35 20.54 -26.34 3.60
N THR A 36 20.99 -25.09 3.66
CA THR A 36 20.16 -23.94 4.00
C THR A 36 20.14 -22.94 2.84
N ILE A 37 18.98 -22.37 2.51
CA ILE A 37 18.89 -21.36 1.44
C ILE A 37 19.50 -20.04 1.89
N GLU A 38 20.47 -19.55 1.11
CA GLU A 38 21.09 -18.23 1.22
C GLU A 38 20.81 -17.41 -0.06
N HIS A 39 20.47 -16.12 0.04
CA HIS A 39 20.23 -15.26 -1.13
C HIS A 39 21.41 -14.33 -1.39
N VAL A 40 21.78 -14.16 -2.66
CA VAL A 40 22.84 -13.23 -3.07
C VAL A 40 22.27 -12.22 -4.07
N ALA A 41 22.25 -10.94 -3.71
CA ALA A 41 21.87 -9.83 -4.59
C ALA A 41 22.83 -9.68 -5.76
N VAL A 42 22.31 -9.29 -6.93
CA VAL A 42 23.11 -9.07 -8.15
C VAL A 42 23.00 -7.61 -8.59
N ASP A 43 24.08 -6.86 -8.42
CA ASP A 43 24.14 -5.44 -8.78
C ASP A 43 24.61 -5.25 -10.24
N ARG A 44 23.70 -5.36 -11.21
CA ARG A 44 24.04 -5.17 -12.63
C ARG A 44 24.55 -3.74 -12.91
N PHE A 45 25.61 -3.65 -13.71
CA PHE A 45 26.25 -2.40 -14.09
C PHE A 45 25.36 -1.61 -15.07
N GLU A 46 24.72 -0.54 -14.58
CA GLU A 46 24.23 0.51 -15.48
C GLU A 46 25.37 1.49 -15.80
N PRO A 47 25.65 1.79 -17.09
CA PRO A 47 26.67 2.77 -17.44
C PRO A 47 26.38 4.12 -16.80
N LEU A 48 27.41 4.75 -16.23
CA LEU A 48 27.40 6.08 -15.61
C LEU A 48 27.12 7.25 -16.58
N THR A 49 26.35 7.03 -17.66
CA THR A 49 26.04 8.00 -18.71
C THR A 49 24.66 8.62 -18.58
N GLY A 50 24.08 8.72 -17.38
CA GLY A 50 22.97 9.64 -17.10
C GLY A 50 21.66 9.45 -17.87
N GLU A 51 21.53 8.42 -18.72
CA GLU A 51 20.27 7.99 -19.33
C GLU A 51 19.82 6.72 -18.62
N VAL A 52 18.68 6.83 -17.93
CA VAL A 52 17.99 5.72 -17.27
C VAL A 52 17.32 4.90 -18.36
N THR A 53 17.76 3.66 -18.55
CA THR A 53 17.04 2.66 -19.36
C THR A 53 16.85 1.39 -18.55
N GLY A 54 16.22 1.51 -17.39
CA GLY A 54 15.64 0.36 -16.70
C GLY A 54 14.35 -0.08 -17.39
N ASP A 55 14.12 -1.38 -17.46
CA ASP A 55 12.88 -1.98 -17.96
C ASP A 55 11.70 -1.54 -17.06
N PRO A 56 10.70 -0.82 -17.59
CA PRO A 56 9.54 -0.38 -16.80
C PRO A 56 8.65 -1.52 -16.30
N ASP A 57 8.88 -2.76 -16.76
CA ASP A 57 8.11 -3.96 -16.39
C ASP A 57 8.85 -4.90 -15.40
N ALA A 58 10.00 -4.49 -14.83
CA ALA A 58 10.66 -5.29 -13.80
C ALA A 58 9.80 -5.37 -12.52
N GLU A 59 9.40 -6.58 -12.14
CA GLU A 59 8.67 -6.87 -10.89
C GLU A 59 9.42 -6.26 -9.69
N ALA A 60 8.71 -5.58 -8.79
CA ALA A 60 9.31 -4.94 -7.62
C ALA A 60 9.88 -5.99 -6.65
N GLY A 61 11.20 -6.17 -6.69
CA GLY A 61 11.94 -7.07 -5.80
C GLY A 61 13.44 -6.98 -6.05
N LEU A 62 14.24 -7.20 -5.00
CA LEU A 62 15.70 -7.30 -5.11
C LEU A 62 16.03 -8.49 -6.01
N GLU A 63 16.69 -8.26 -7.16
CA GLU A 63 17.18 -9.36 -8.01
C GLU A 63 18.26 -10.13 -7.26
N THR A 64 17.98 -11.39 -6.95
CA THR A 64 18.88 -12.27 -6.21
C THR A 64 18.96 -13.64 -6.85
N THR A 65 20.08 -14.31 -6.67
CA THR A 65 20.19 -15.75 -6.92
C THR A 65 20.18 -16.51 -5.60
N ALA A 66 19.49 -17.65 -5.55
CA ALA A 66 19.51 -18.53 -4.39
C ALA A 66 20.74 -19.45 -4.43
N PHE A 67 21.35 -19.59 -3.26
CA PHE A 67 22.49 -20.46 -2.96
C PHE A 67 22.04 -21.47 -1.91
N LEU A 68 22.70 -22.63 -1.91
CA LEU A 68 22.60 -23.63 -0.87
C LEU A 68 23.86 -23.56 0.00
N GLU A 69 23.71 -23.24 1.27
CA GLU A 69 24.77 -23.36 2.27
C GLU A 69 24.82 -24.80 2.80
N VAL A 70 25.98 -25.45 2.65
CA VAL A 70 26.25 -26.81 3.14
C VAL A 70 27.59 -26.77 3.87
N ASP A 71 27.62 -27.21 5.13
CA ASP A 71 28.82 -27.16 5.98
C ASP A 71 29.55 -25.80 5.93
N ASP A 72 28.76 -24.71 5.92
CA ASP A 72 29.21 -23.31 5.88
C ASP A 72 29.89 -22.86 4.56
N VAL A 73 29.65 -23.59 3.46
CA VAL A 73 30.07 -23.22 2.09
C VAL A 73 28.83 -22.97 1.23
N VAL A 74 28.83 -21.87 0.47
CA VAL A 74 27.68 -21.44 -0.35
C VAL A 74 27.83 -21.87 -1.81
N TYR A 75 26.91 -22.70 -2.27
CA TYR A 75 26.87 -23.23 -3.64
C TYR A 75 25.70 -22.64 -4.42
N GLU A 76 25.97 -22.04 -5.57
CA GLU A 76 24.91 -21.52 -6.44
C GLU A 76 24.01 -22.65 -6.94
N LEU A 77 22.69 -22.51 -6.80
CA LEU A 77 21.74 -23.49 -7.30
C LEU A 77 21.38 -23.23 -8.78
N PRO A 78 21.38 -24.26 -9.65
CA PRO A 78 20.98 -24.14 -11.05
C PRO A 78 19.56 -23.58 -11.25
N ASP A 79 19.34 -22.91 -12.38
CA ASP A 79 18.02 -22.51 -12.91
C ASP A 79 17.12 -21.72 -11.94
N GLY A 80 17.71 -21.02 -10.97
CA GLY A 80 16.96 -20.25 -9.97
C GLY A 80 16.21 -21.12 -8.95
N ALA A 81 16.60 -22.40 -8.82
CA ALA A 81 16.05 -23.28 -7.80
C ALA A 81 16.22 -22.67 -6.40
N GLY A 82 15.14 -22.67 -5.61
CA GLY A 82 15.13 -22.07 -4.27
C GLY A 82 14.92 -20.54 -4.23
N ALA A 83 14.86 -19.84 -5.37
CA ALA A 83 14.70 -18.38 -5.41
C ALA A 83 13.43 -17.84 -4.70
N GLN A 84 12.41 -18.67 -4.54
CA GLN A 84 11.15 -18.31 -3.85
C GLN A 84 11.13 -18.69 -2.37
N LEU A 85 12.14 -19.40 -1.87
CA LEU A 85 12.21 -19.83 -0.47
C LEU A 85 12.85 -18.73 0.38
N PRO A 86 12.37 -18.51 1.63
CA PRO A 86 13.00 -17.56 2.55
C PRO A 86 14.46 -17.90 2.86
N ASN A 87 15.28 -16.89 3.19
CA ASN A 87 16.64 -17.11 3.71
C ASN A 87 16.58 -17.96 4.99
N GLY A 88 17.55 -18.85 5.19
CA GLY A 88 17.56 -19.74 6.36
C GLY A 88 16.62 -20.96 6.24
N THR A 89 15.97 -21.18 5.09
CA THR A 89 15.12 -22.37 4.89
C THR A 89 15.98 -23.62 4.75
N GLU A 90 15.81 -24.58 5.66
CA GLU A 90 16.41 -25.91 5.52
C GLU A 90 15.74 -26.69 4.38
N VAL A 91 16.56 -27.20 3.47
CA VAL A 91 16.13 -27.92 2.27
C VAL A 91 17.00 -29.16 2.05
N GLU A 92 16.39 -30.16 1.43
CA GLU A 92 17.07 -31.29 0.82
C GLU A 92 17.03 -31.09 -0.70
N VAL A 93 18.20 -30.99 -1.33
CA VAL A 93 18.37 -30.78 -2.77
C VAL A 93 18.89 -32.07 -3.39
N THR A 94 18.24 -32.55 -4.44
CA THR A 94 18.74 -33.66 -5.25
C THR A 94 19.25 -33.13 -6.59
N LEU A 95 20.54 -33.35 -6.84
CA LEU A 95 21.27 -32.94 -8.03
C LEU A 95 21.50 -34.14 -8.95
N GLU A 96 21.28 -33.96 -10.24
CA GLU A 96 21.73 -34.91 -11.27
C GLU A 96 23.08 -34.44 -11.83
N THR A 97 24.13 -35.24 -11.66
CA THR A 97 25.51 -34.90 -12.05
C THR A 97 26.23 -36.06 -12.72
N THR A 98 27.30 -35.78 -13.48
CA THR A 98 28.20 -36.80 -14.04
C THR A 98 29.56 -36.87 -13.32
N THR A 99 29.73 -36.08 -12.25
CA THR A 99 30.99 -36.01 -11.47
C THR A 99 31.21 -37.17 -10.51
N GLY A 100 30.18 -37.99 -10.26
CA GLY A 100 30.21 -39.09 -9.30
C GLY A 100 29.26 -38.86 -8.11
N PRO A 101 29.26 -39.76 -7.10
CA PRO A 101 28.32 -39.69 -5.98
C PRO A 101 28.75 -38.73 -4.85
N ASP A 102 29.84 -37.98 -5.03
CA ASP A 102 30.35 -37.05 -4.02
C ASP A 102 29.53 -35.75 -3.99
N ALA A 103 29.12 -35.32 -2.79
CA ALA A 103 28.24 -34.17 -2.60
C ALA A 103 28.92 -32.84 -2.96
N GLU A 104 30.19 -32.67 -2.60
CA GLU A 104 30.93 -31.43 -2.86
C GLU A 104 31.19 -31.28 -4.37
N ASP A 105 31.62 -32.35 -5.02
CA ASP A 105 31.82 -32.37 -6.48
C ASP A 105 30.51 -32.17 -7.25
N ALA A 106 29.37 -32.68 -6.75
CA ALA A 106 28.05 -32.46 -7.33
C ALA A 106 27.59 -31.00 -7.20
N LEU A 107 27.80 -30.38 -6.05
CA LEU A 107 27.46 -28.97 -5.79
C LEU A 107 28.34 -28.00 -6.60
N LEU A 108 29.63 -28.29 -6.73
CA LEU A 108 30.55 -27.51 -7.58
C LEU A 108 30.19 -27.63 -9.07
N ALA A 109 29.79 -28.82 -9.53
CA ALA A 109 29.27 -29.03 -10.88
C ALA A 109 27.96 -28.28 -11.10
N ALA A 110 27.06 -28.29 -10.11
CA ALA A 110 25.81 -27.53 -10.15
C ALA A 110 26.07 -26.02 -10.26
N ALA A 111 26.97 -25.48 -9.43
CA ALA A 111 27.39 -24.08 -9.50
C ALA A 111 28.04 -23.72 -10.85
N ALA A 112 28.75 -24.66 -11.49
CA ALA A 112 29.33 -24.48 -12.82
C ALA A 112 28.31 -24.59 -13.98
N GLY A 113 27.04 -24.92 -13.69
CA GLY A 113 26.02 -25.19 -14.70
C GLY A 113 26.18 -26.54 -15.40
N GLU A 114 26.93 -27.46 -14.79
CA GLU A 114 27.23 -28.80 -15.31
C GLU A 114 26.37 -29.91 -14.65
N ALA A 115 25.53 -29.55 -13.67
CA ALA A 115 24.54 -30.40 -13.02
C ALA A 115 23.19 -29.68 -12.88
N THR A 116 22.09 -30.44 -12.81
CA THR A 116 20.70 -29.92 -12.72
C THR A 116 20.03 -30.26 -11.40
N VAL A 117 19.09 -29.41 -10.95
CA VAL A 117 18.28 -29.69 -9.76
C VAL A 117 17.04 -30.49 -10.15
N GLU A 118 16.96 -31.76 -9.71
CA GLU A 118 15.83 -32.64 -9.97
C GLU A 118 14.74 -32.52 -8.90
N ALA A 119 15.12 -32.25 -7.65
CA ALA A 119 14.17 -32.06 -6.56
C ALA A 119 14.72 -31.09 -5.50
N LEU A 120 13.83 -30.24 -4.99
CA LEU A 120 14.08 -29.34 -3.86
C LEU A 120 12.92 -29.51 -2.87
N VAL A 121 13.20 -30.11 -1.71
CA VAL A 121 12.19 -30.43 -0.70
C VAL A 121 12.53 -29.71 0.60
N THR A 122 11.57 -28.94 1.15
CA THR A 122 11.73 -28.31 2.46
C THR A 122 11.63 -29.37 3.56
N THR A 123 12.62 -29.45 4.43
CA THR A 123 12.70 -30.50 5.49
C THR A 123 11.88 -30.15 6.74
N ALA A 124 11.50 -28.87 6.90
CA ALA A 124 10.52 -28.41 7.89
C ALA A 124 9.13 -28.19 7.27
N PRO A 125 8.01 -28.46 7.99
CA PRO A 125 6.69 -28.10 7.50
C PRO A 125 6.65 -26.58 7.30
N PRO A 126 6.05 -26.07 6.20
CA PRO A 126 6.00 -24.64 5.95
C PRO A 126 5.36 -23.97 7.17
N ALA A 127 6.09 -23.04 7.78
CA ALA A 127 5.48 -22.16 8.77
C ALA A 127 4.24 -21.58 8.09
N THR A 128 3.05 -21.92 8.61
CA THR A 128 1.79 -21.51 8.02
C THR A 128 1.85 -20.01 7.81
N ALA A 129 1.89 -19.57 6.55
CA ALA A 129 1.75 -18.19 6.15
C ALA A 129 0.36 -17.73 6.60
N GLY A 130 0.27 -17.34 7.87
CA GLY A 130 -0.90 -16.72 8.46
C GLY A 130 -1.11 -15.39 7.77
N THR A 131 -2.34 -15.15 7.37
CA THR A 131 -2.84 -13.99 6.61
C THR A 131 -2.72 -12.64 7.32
N ASP A 132 -1.89 -12.50 8.35
CA ASP A 132 -1.66 -11.24 9.06
C ASP A 132 -0.39 -10.57 8.55
N ARG A 133 -0.52 -9.98 7.35
CA ARG A 133 0.50 -9.15 6.69
C ARG A 133 0.99 -7.96 7.54
N ALA A 134 0.25 -7.60 8.59
CA ALA A 134 0.60 -6.53 9.51
C ALA A 134 1.62 -6.93 10.60
N ALA A 135 1.76 -8.23 10.93
CA ALA A 135 2.65 -8.68 12.00
C ALA A 135 4.08 -9.03 11.51
N GLN A 136 4.26 -9.28 10.21
CA GLN A 136 5.58 -9.54 9.61
C GLN A 136 6.38 -8.25 9.31
N GLU A 137 5.76 -7.07 9.32
CA GLU A 137 6.45 -5.79 9.08
C GLU A 137 7.25 -5.26 10.30
N GLU A 138 7.13 -5.89 11.47
CA GLU A 138 7.73 -5.44 12.74
C GLU A 138 9.02 -6.18 13.15
N GLY A 139 9.49 -7.15 12.36
CA GLY A 139 10.76 -7.84 12.63
C GLY A 139 11.95 -6.88 12.51
N THR A 140 12.49 -6.42 13.63
CA THR A 140 13.80 -5.75 13.67
C THR A 140 14.90 -6.76 13.38
N ALA A 141 15.83 -6.44 12.49
CA ALA A 141 17.05 -7.21 12.30
C ALA A 141 17.97 -7.03 13.52
N GLU A 142 17.62 -7.66 14.64
CA GLU A 142 18.36 -7.64 15.91
C GLU A 142 19.80 -8.17 15.74
N ALA A 143 20.08 -8.87 14.63
CA ALA A 143 21.39 -9.43 14.27
C ALA A 143 22.43 -8.41 13.76
N ALA A 144 22.03 -7.20 13.35
CA ALA A 144 22.96 -6.24 12.72
C ALA A 144 23.77 -5.38 13.70
N VAL A 145 23.37 -5.30 14.97
CA VAL A 145 24.03 -4.45 15.99
C VAL A 145 25.12 -5.25 16.71
N GLY A 146 26.28 -4.63 16.89
CA GLY A 146 27.38 -5.20 17.67
C GLY A 146 28.75 -5.00 17.03
N SER A 147 29.68 -5.87 17.39
CA SER A 147 31.02 -5.90 16.82
C SER A 147 31.07 -6.85 15.63
N HIS A 148 31.63 -6.35 14.53
CA HIS A 148 31.81 -7.08 13.27
C HIS A 148 33.29 -7.11 12.87
N THR A 149 33.64 -8.03 11.98
CA THR A 149 34.94 -8.03 11.31
C THR A 149 34.75 -8.03 9.80
N LEU A 150 35.58 -7.28 9.07
CA LEU A 150 35.58 -7.26 7.61
C LEU A 150 36.98 -7.60 7.10
N THR A 151 37.13 -8.74 6.42
CA THR A 151 38.43 -9.19 5.89
C THR A 151 38.42 -9.18 4.37
N VAL A 152 39.30 -8.37 3.76
CA VAL A 152 39.49 -8.34 2.31
C VAL A 152 40.51 -9.40 1.90
N LEU A 153 40.08 -10.30 1.03
CA LEU A 153 40.83 -11.41 0.42
C LEU A 153 41.04 -11.12 -1.07
N PRO A 154 42.11 -10.38 -1.44
CA PRO A 154 42.39 -10.11 -2.84
C PRO A 154 42.96 -11.33 -3.57
N VAL A 155 42.40 -11.68 -4.72
CA VAL A 155 42.77 -12.83 -5.54
C VAL A 155 42.86 -12.50 -7.03
N TYR A 156 43.81 -13.11 -7.74
CA TYR A 156 44.01 -12.93 -9.18
C TYR A 156 44.34 -14.26 -9.85
N TRP A 157 44.14 -14.36 -11.16
CA TRP A 157 44.53 -15.54 -11.95
C TRP A 157 45.42 -15.21 -13.15
N ASP A 158 45.28 -14.03 -13.75
CA ASP A 158 46.18 -13.56 -14.82
C ASP A 158 47.25 -12.61 -14.25
N SER A 159 46.81 -11.46 -13.72
CA SER A 159 47.65 -10.49 -13.01
C SER A 159 46.80 -9.66 -12.05
N PRO A 160 47.34 -9.21 -10.90
CA PRO A 160 46.62 -8.26 -10.04
C PRO A 160 46.39 -6.93 -10.75
N ASP A 161 45.40 -6.18 -10.30
CA ASP A 161 45.18 -4.79 -10.73
C ASP A 161 46.07 -3.81 -9.93
N ASP A 162 45.76 -2.51 -10.00
CA ASP A 162 46.52 -1.46 -9.31
C ASP A 162 46.19 -1.35 -7.80
N ALA A 163 45.27 -2.15 -7.28
CA ALA A 163 44.94 -2.15 -5.86
C ALA A 163 46.11 -2.71 -5.04
N THR A 164 46.44 -1.99 -3.98
CA THR A 164 47.45 -2.37 -3.01
C THR A 164 46.78 -2.86 -1.75
N ARG A 165 47.48 -3.65 -0.93
CA ARG A 165 46.98 -4.01 0.42
C ARG A 165 46.58 -2.76 1.22
N SER A 166 47.34 -1.68 1.11
CA SER A 166 47.02 -0.41 1.78
C SER A 166 45.76 0.25 1.24
N SER A 167 45.52 0.23 -0.07
CA SER A 167 44.32 0.85 -0.65
C SER A 167 43.06 0.01 -0.36
N LEU A 168 43.16 -1.32 -0.37
CA LEU A 168 42.08 -2.21 0.05
C LEU A 168 41.78 -2.10 1.55
N ALA A 169 42.81 -1.94 2.40
CA ALA A 169 42.59 -1.64 3.81
C ALA A 169 41.93 -0.28 4.00
N ALA A 170 42.31 0.74 3.22
CA ALA A 170 41.65 2.05 3.27
C ALA A 170 40.18 1.98 2.84
N LEU A 171 39.86 1.19 1.80
CA LEU A 171 38.50 0.94 1.35
C LEU A 171 37.64 0.27 2.45
N ALA A 172 38.15 -0.80 3.06
CA ALA A 172 37.46 -1.49 4.14
C ALA A 172 37.29 -0.63 5.41
N ASN A 173 38.29 0.20 5.73
CA ASN A 173 38.19 1.18 6.82
C ASN A 173 37.17 2.30 6.51
N ALA A 174 37.04 2.71 5.24
CA ALA A 174 36.01 3.68 4.85
C ALA A 174 34.59 3.11 5.04
N ASN A 175 34.37 1.84 4.69
CA ASN A 175 33.13 1.12 5.01
C ASN A 175 32.89 1.09 6.53
N SER A 176 33.90 0.70 7.31
CA SER A 176 33.78 0.69 8.77
C SER A 176 33.41 2.06 9.33
N ALA A 177 34.05 3.12 8.86
CA ALA A 177 33.77 4.48 9.33
C ALA A 177 32.35 4.92 8.95
N TYR A 178 31.86 4.52 7.77
CA TYR A 178 30.48 4.78 7.35
C TYR A 178 29.48 4.15 8.31
N TRP A 179 29.55 2.84 8.55
CA TRP A 179 28.59 2.14 9.39
C TRP A 179 28.68 2.56 10.86
N SER A 180 29.89 2.92 11.35
CA SER A 180 30.06 3.54 12.67
C SER A 180 29.27 4.86 12.77
N GLU A 181 29.39 5.74 11.77
CA GLU A 181 28.69 7.03 11.76
C GLU A 181 27.17 6.88 11.61
N GLN A 182 26.70 6.03 10.70
CA GLN A 182 25.25 5.81 10.49
C GLN A 182 24.56 5.12 11.68
N SER A 183 25.35 4.49 12.55
CA SER A 183 24.84 3.75 13.70
C SER A 183 25.19 4.40 15.05
N GLY A 184 26.05 5.41 15.11
CA GLY A 184 26.57 5.93 16.39
C GLY A 184 27.38 4.88 17.14
N ASP A 185 28.28 4.20 16.42
CA ASP A 185 29.16 3.12 16.90
C ASP A 185 28.43 1.83 17.34
N ARG A 186 27.11 1.72 17.12
CA ARG A 186 26.34 0.50 17.38
C ARG A 186 26.68 -0.64 16.42
N ILE A 187 27.13 -0.32 15.20
CA ILE A 187 27.73 -1.26 14.25
C ILE A 187 29.21 -0.90 14.12
N ALA A 188 30.03 -1.58 14.90
CA ALA A 188 31.48 -1.35 14.93
C ALA A 188 32.21 -2.45 14.17
N THR A 189 32.94 -2.10 13.12
CA THR A 189 33.61 -3.08 12.26
C THR A 189 35.14 -3.01 12.40
N THR A 190 35.79 -4.15 12.60
CA THR A 190 37.26 -4.21 12.51
C THR A 190 37.65 -4.67 11.12
N ALA A 191 38.22 -3.75 10.32
CA ALA A 191 38.59 -4.00 8.93
C ALA A 191 40.06 -4.42 8.77
N THR A 192 40.31 -5.45 7.95
CA THR A 192 41.66 -5.90 7.57
C THR A 192 41.73 -6.24 6.09
N ALA A 193 42.92 -6.10 5.49
CA ALA A 193 43.18 -6.56 4.12
C ALA A 193 44.45 -7.42 4.08
N ARG A 194 44.38 -8.52 3.32
CA ARG A 194 45.49 -9.46 3.09
C ARG A 194 46.28 -9.11 1.84
N ASP A 195 47.42 -9.76 1.65
CA ASP A 195 48.24 -9.63 0.43
C ASP A 195 47.63 -10.47 -0.71
N TRP A 196 47.78 -10.03 -1.96
CA TRP A 196 47.28 -10.74 -3.14
C TRP A 196 47.67 -12.23 -3.19
N LYS A 197 46.74 -13.07 -3.64
CA LYS A 197 46.97 -14.50 -3.89
C LYS A 197 46.61 -14.90 -5.31
N LEU A 198 47.48 -15.71 -5.92
CA LEU A 198 47.17 -16.37 -7.18
C LEU A 198 46.18 -17.52 -6.91
N ILE A 199 45.10 -17.58 -7.68
CA ILE A 199 44.13 -18.67 -7.69
C ILE A 199 44.00 -19.24 -9.10
N GLU A 200 43.40 -20.43 -9.22
CA GLU A 200 42.95 -20.93 -10.51
C GLU A 200 41.84 -20.04 -11.08
N LYS A 201 41.88 -19.78 -12.39
CA LYS A 201 40.89 -18.93 -13.07
C LYS A 201 39.48 -19.53 -12.95
N PRO A 202 38.48 -18.78 -12.43
CA PRO A 202 37.11 -19.27 -12.35
C PRO A 202 36.47 -19.40 -13.73
N SER A 203 35.47 -20.28 -13.83
CA SER A 203 34.57 -20.34 -14.98
C SER A 203 33.67 -19.11 -14.98
N GLY A 204 34.00 -18.12 -15.80
CA GLY A 204 33.32 -16.83 -15.78
C GLY A 204 33.53 -16.10 -14.45
N CYS A 205 32.47 -15.54 -13.88
CA CYS A 205 32.47 -14.81 -12.61
C CYS A 205 31.69 -15.55 -11.53
N ASN A 206 31.82 -16.88 -11.50
CA ASN A 206 31.13 -17.74 -10.55
C ASN A 206 31.48 -17.38 -9.09
N PRO A 207 30.51 -16.92 -8.27
CA PRO A 207 30.77 -16.45 -6.90
C PRO A 207 31.29 -17.55 -5.96
N THR A 208 30.78 -18.79 -6.10
CA THR A 208 31.21 -19.94 -5.29
C THR A 208 32.68 -20.25 -5.53
N GLN A 209 33.09 -20.43 -6.80
CA GLN A 209 34.49 -20.68 -7.15
C GLN A 209 35.41 -19.54 -6.68
N LEU A 210 34.96 -18.29 -6.82
CA LEU A 210 35.71 -17.14 -6.34
C LEU A 210 35.90 -17.17 -4.82
N LEU A 211 34.85 -17.48 -4.06
CA LEU A 211 34.90 -17.58 -2.61
C LEU A 211 35.80 -18.72 -2.14
N ASP A 212 35.55 -19.94 -2.60
CA ASP A 212 36.25 -21.14 -2.13
C ASP A 212 37.75 -21.07 -2.42
N ARG A 213 38.10 -20.64 -3.64
CA ARG A 213 39.49 -20.48 -4.05
C ARG A 213 40.17 -19.35 -3.28
N ALA A 214 39.46 -18.27 -2.98
CA ALA A 214 39.99 -17.20 -2.15
C ALA A 214 40.23 -17.65 -0.71
N LEU A 215 39.27 -18.31 -0.07
CA LEU A 215 39.42 -18.85 1.27
C LEU A 215 40.60 -19.82 1.34
N ALA A 216 40.69 -20.76 0.40
CA ALA A 216 41.78 -21.73 0.31
C ALA A 216 43.16 -21.06 0.13
N ALA A 217 43.30 -20.15 -0.84
CA ALA A 217 44.59 -19.51 -1.13
C ALA A 217 45.07 -18.58 -0.01
N HIS A 218 44.15 -18.03 0.77
CA HIS A 218 44.45 -17.19 1.94
C HIS A 218 44.55 -17.99 3.24
N GLY A 219 44.19 -19.28 3.26
CA GLY A 219 44.05 -20.06 4.49
C GLY A 219 43.06 -19.42 5.47
N ALA A 220 41.95 -18.91 4.95
CA ALA A 220 40.85 -18.32 5.72
C ALA A 220 39.74 -19.36 5.90
N ALA A 221 39.03 -19.28 7.03
CA ALA A 221 37.80 -20.04 7.24
C ALA A 221 36.61 -19.30 6.61
N PRO A 222 35.53 -19.99 6.23
CA PRO A 222 34.28 -19.36 5.84
C PRO A 222 33.78 -18.40 6.94
N PRO A 223 33.27 -17.21 6.57
CA PRO A 223 32.82 -16.24 7.55
C PRO A 223 31.48 -16.68 8.18
N ARG A 224 31.30 -16.42 9.49
CA ARG A 224 30.07 -16.74 10.22
C ARG A 224 29.59 -15.57 11.07
N GLY A 225 28.28 -15.41 11.18
CA GLY A 225 27.65 -14.36 11.99
C GLY A 225 28.19 -12.98 11.63
N ASN A 226 28.73 -12.25 12.61
CA ASN A 226 29.26 -10.90 12.39
C ASN A 226 30.63 -10.85 11.70
N GLN A 227 31.09 -11.95 11.13
CA GLN A 227 32.28 -11.98 10.29
C GLN A 227 31.86 -11.74 8.84
N HIS A 228 32.57 -10.86 8.14
CA HIS A 228 32.34 -10.56 6.74
C HIS A 228 33.63 -10.70 5.96
N VAL A 229 33.54 -11.27 4.76
CA VAL A 229 34.66 -11.45 3.84
C VAL A 229 34.36 -10.72 2.54
N VAL A 230 35.37 -10.00 2.03
CA VAL A 230 35.35 -9.41 0.69
C VAL A 230 36.30 -10.19 -0.19
N VAL A 231 35.78 -10.85 -1.22
CA VAL A 231 36.60 -11.40 -2.30
C VAL A 231 36.81 -10.29 -3.32
N TYR A 232 38.01 -9.73 -3.34
CA TYR A 232 38.39 -8.68 -4.30
C TYR A 232 39.18 -9.31 -5.45
N PHE A 233 38.81 -9.02 -6.69
CA PHE A 233 39.53 -9.51 -7.87
C PHE A 233 39.59 -8.43 -8.96
N PRO A 234 40.54 -8.50 -9.91
CA PRO A 234 40.67 -7.51 -10.98
C PRO A 234 39.41 -7.41 -11.85
N ASP A 235 39.14 -6.22 -12.38
CA ASP A 235 38.01 -5.99 -13.30
C ASP A 235 38.08 -6.97 -14.48
N THR A 236 37.07 -7.84 -14.56
CA THR A 236 37.05 -8.98 -15.47
C THR A 236 35.92 -8.85 -16.48
N LEU A 237 36.31 -8.81 -17.75
CA LEU A 237 35.37 -8.78 -18.87
C LEU A 237 34.42 -10.00 -18.81
N GLY A 238 33.12 -9.74 -18.73
CA GLY A 238 32.07 -10.76 -18.58
C GLY A 238 31.46 -10.83 -17.18
N CYS A 239 32.00 -10.11 -16.19
CA CYS A 239 31.31 -9.84 -14.94
C CYS A 239 30.45 -8.59 -15.11
N GLU A 240 29.12 -8.73 -15.14
CA GLU A 240 28.20 -7.62 -15.40
C GLU A 240 27.90 -6.76 -14.16
N TRP A 241 28.66 -6.91 -13.08
CA TRP A 241 28.41 -6.25 -11.79
C TRP A 241 29.70 -5.67 -11.19
N ALA A 242 29.55 -4.59 -10.41
CA ALA A 242 30.67 -3.93 -9.72
C ALA A 242 30.91 -4.52 -8.32
N GLY A 243 29.83 -4.88 -7.65
CA GLY A 243 29.81 -5.60 -6.38
C GLY A 243 28.71 -6.66 -6.40
N ARG A 244 28.76 -7.55 -5.43
CA ARG A 244 27.75 -8.58 -5.19
C ARG A 244 27.80 -8.98 -3.71
N ALA A 245 26.68 -9.29 -3.07
CA ALA A 245 26.68 -9.71 -1.67
C ALA A 245 25.52 -10.62 -1.29
N SER A 246 25.75 -11.43 -0.25
CA SER A 246 24.69 -12.18 0.44
C SER A 246 23.72 -11.26 1.20
N VAL A 247 22.43 -11.62 1.28
CA VAL A 247 21.35 -10.80 1.87
C VAL A 247 20.34 -11.64 2.70
N PRO A 248 20.33 -11.48 4.03
CA PRO A 248 21.48 -11.06 4.85
C PRO A 248 22.64 -12.04 4.67
N GLY A 249 23.84 -11.71 5.17
CA GLY A 249 24.93 -12.67 5.18
C GLY A 249 26.30 -12.10 5.46
N SER A 250 27.32 -12.80 4.97
CA SER A 250 28.71 -12.61 5.37
C SER A 250 29.70 -12.49 4.21
N VAL A 251 29.25 -12.57 2.96
CA VAL A 251 30.13 -12.64 1.79
C VAL A 251 29.84 -11.50 0.82
N ILE A 252 30.92 -10.85 0.37
CA ILE A 252 30.90 -9.77 -0.61
C ILE A 252 31.91 -10.11 -1.70
N TRP A 253 31.56 -9.89 -2.96
CA TRP A 253 32.46 -9.95 -4.10
C TRP A 253 32.60 -8.54 -4.70
N VAL A 254 33.83 -8.13 -5.00
CA VAL A 254 34.13 -6.82 -5.59
C VAL A 254 34.95 -7.01 -6.86
N ASN A 255 34.37 -6.57 -7.97
CA ASN A 255 34.95 -6.68 -9.30
C ASN A 255 35.76 -5.40 -9.64
N GLY A 256 37.04 -5.40 -9.27
CA GLY A 256 38.05 -4.41 -9.67
C GLY A 256 37.82 -2.96 -9.23
N THR A 257 36.79 -2.70 -8.43
CA THR A 257 36.38 -1.34 -8.05
C THR A 257 36.82 -0.98 -6.65
N GLN A 258 37.59 0.11 -6.53
CA GLN A 258 37.98 0.70 -5.25
C GLN A 258 37.07 1.89 -4.87
N ILE A 259 35.79 1.84 -5.24
CA ILE A 259 34.79 2.88 -4.93
C ILE A 259 34.15 2.56 -3.57
N PRO A 260 34.24 3.46 -2.56
CA PRO A 260 33.67 3.23 -1.23
C PRO A 260 32.18 2.92 -1.24
N ASP A 261 31.40 3.57 -2.10
CA ASP A 261 29.96 3.31 -2.24
C ASP A 261 29.66 1.85 -2.52
N VAL A 262 30.39 1.21 -3.44
CA VAL A 262 30.14 -0.18 -3.82
C VAL A 262 30.32 -1.08 -2.61
N LEU A 263 31.50 -1.09 -1.98
CA LEU A 263 31.72 -1.94 -0.81
C LEU A 263 30.74 -1.63 0.33
N THR A 264 30.38 -0.37 0.52
CA THR A 264 29.47 0.02 1.61
C THR A 264 28.04 -0.41 1.34
N HIS A 265 27.60 -0.36 0.08
CA HIS A 265 26.32 -0.89 -0.40
C HIS A 265 26.25 -2.41 -0.18
N GLU A 266 27.25 -3.14 -0.67
CA GLU A 266 27.35 -4.60 -0.51
C GLU A 266 27.41 -5.01 0.97
N TYR A 267 28.02 -4.19 1.82
CA TYR A 267 28.01 -4.45 3.25
C TYR A 267 26.60 -4.25 3.85
N GLY A 268 25.80 -3.32 3.32
CA GLY A 268 24.41 -3.14 3.72
C GLY A 268 23.53 -4.37 3.41
N HIS A 269 23.79 -5.03 2.29
CA HIS A 269 23.21 -6.33 1.96
C HIS A 269 23.51 -7.40 3.00
N ASN A 270 24.77 -7.53 3.41
CA ASN A 270 25.15 -8.43 4.51
C ASN A 270 24.41 -8.14 5.82
N LEU A 271 24.07 -6.86 6.08
CA LEU A 271 23.26 -6.45 7.23
C LEU A 271 21.75 -6.72 7.06
N GLY A 272 21.32 -7.25 5.91
CA GLY A 272 19.94 -7.62 5.62
C GLY A 272 19.14 -6.54 4.90
N LEU A 273 19.77 -5.54 4.28
CA LEU A 273 19.07 -4.51 3.53
C LEU A 273 18.90 -4.90 2.06
N GLY A 274 17.77 -4.53 1.44
CA GLY A 274 17.62 -4.49 -0.01
C GLY A 274 17.94 -3.11 -0.59
N HIS A 275 17.53 -2.86 -1.83
CA HIS A 275 17.81 -1.60 -2.53
C HIS A 275 16.92 -0.42 -2.11
N ALA A 276 17.51 0.78 -2.16
CA ALA A 276 16.82 2.06 -2.12
C ALA A 276 16.42 2.50 -3.53
N ASN A 277 15.14 2.32 -3.80
CA ASN A 277 14.49 2.59 -5.07
C ASN A 277 13.80 3.94 -5.04
N ALA A 278 13.24 4.34 -6.18
CA ALA A 278 12.31 5.47 -6.24
C ALA A 278 11.03 5.05 -6.96
N THR A 279 9.90 5.68 -6.65
CA THR A 279 8.63 5.34 -7.30
C THR A 279 7.94 6.56 -7.89
N THR A 280 7.40 6.39 -9.10
CA THR A 280 6.51 7.38 -9.72
C THR A 280 5.10 6.81 -9.79
N CYS A 281 4.10 7.59 -9.37
CA CYS A 281 2.73 7.13 -9.30
C CYS A 281 1.79 8.01 -10.10
N ARG A 282 0.70 7.41 -10.59
CA ARG A 282 -0.40 8.12 -11.25
C ARG A 282 -1.74 7.75 -10.63
N ALA A 283 -2.65 8.71 -10.56
CA ALA A 283 -4.06 8.50 -10.23
C ALA A 283 -4.89 9.19 -11.30
N ASP A 284 -5.76 8.45 -11.99
CA ASP A 284 -6.55 8.95 -13.12
C ASP A 284 -5.70 9.65 -14.21
N GLY A 285 -4.50 9.13 -14.45
CA GLY A 285 -3.53 9.69 -15.41
C GLY A 285 -2.73 10.91 -14.91
N VAL A 286 -3.02 11.42 -13.71
CA VAL A 286 -2.32 12.56 -13.10
C VAL A 286 -1.18 12.06 -12.20
N PRO A 287 0.05 12.62 -12.32
CA PRO A 287 1.14 12.31 -11.40
C PRO A 287 0.79 12.67 -9.95
N VAL A 288 0.99 11.73 -9.03
CA VAL A 288 0.74 11.87 -7.59
C VAL A 288 1.87 11.23 -6.80
N PRO A 289 2.11 11.60 -5.52
CA PRO A 289 3.21 11.01 -4.75
C PRO A 289 3.05 9.51 -4.45
N LEU A 290 1.81 9.02 -4.30
CA LEU A 290 1.52 7.61 -4.04
C LEU A 290 0.09 7.25 -4.45
N SER A 291 -0.07 6.09 -5.11
CA SER A 291 -1.37 5.53 -5.49
C SER A 291 -1.26 4.00 -5.63
N ALA A 292 -2.34 3.35 -6.09
CA ALA A 292 -2.31 1.94 -6.46
C ALA A 292 -1.64 1.66 -7.82
N SER A 293 -1.31 2.70 -8.58
CA SER A 293 -0.67 2.59 -9.90
C SER A 293 0.66 3.32 -9.85
N CYS A 294 1.70 2.60 -9.44
CA CYS A 294 3.06 3.10 -9.32
C CYS A 294 4.03 2.25 -10.14
N THR A 295 5.09 2.88 -10.64
CA THR A 295 6.23 2.24 -11.27
C THR A 295 7.43 2.46 -10.37
N VAL A 296 8.05 1.37 -9.91
CA VAL A 296 9.29 1.40 -9.12
C VAL A 296 10.47 1.39 -10.08
N THR A 297 11.47 2.21 -9.79
CA THR A 297 12.76 2.19 -10.50
C THR A 297 13.85 1.91 -9.49
N GLU A 298 14.59 0.83 -9.72
CA GLU A 298 15.62 0.35 -8.83
C GLU A 298 16.79 1.35 -8.72
N TYR A 299 17.45 1.41 -7.56
CA TYR A 299 18.59 2.29 -7.25
C TYR A 299 18.35 3.81 -7.35
N MET A 300 17.13 4.24 -7.66
CA MET A 300 16.84 5.63 -7.97
C MET A 300 16.71 6.55 -6.76
N ASP A 301 16.82 6.04 -5.51
CA ASP A 301 17.18 6.92 -4.39
C ASP A 301 18.68 7.19 -4.39
N ARG A 302 19.08 8.12 -5.26
CA ARG A 302 20.48 8.46 -5.52
C ARG A 302 21.18 9.12 -4.32
N ALA A 303 20.43 9.50 -3.28
CA ALA A 303 20.96 10.09 -2.06
C ALA A 303 21.30 9.04 -1.00
N ASP A 304 20.76 7.84 -1.11
CA ASP A 304 20.98 6.73 -0.19
C ASP A 304 22.24 5.91 -0.56
N VAL A 305 22.82 5.21 0.41
CA VAL A 305 23.91 4.24 0.17
C VAL A 305 23.40 2.99 -0.53
N MET A 306 22.18 2.56 -0.22
CA MET A 306 21.52 1.41 -0.84
C MET A 306 20.89 1.78 -2.19
N GLY A 307 21.09 3.01 -2.67
CA GLY A 307 20.77 3.41 -4.03
C GLY A 307 22.00 3.31 -4.95
N VAL A 308 21.98 4.02 -6.08
CA VAL A 308 23.10 3.97 -7.03
C VAL A 308 24.40 4.49 -6.41
N GLY A 309 25.51 3.79 -6.67
CA GLY A 309 26.86 4.19 -6.24
C GLY A 309 27.48 5.30 -7.10
N TRP A 310 28.22 6.22 -6.49
CA TRP A 310 28.86 7.35 -7.20
C TRP A 310 30.36 7.38 -6.99
N ARG A 311 31.11 7.50 -8.10
CA ARG A 311 32.54 7.78 -8.05
C ARG A 311 32.77 9.26 -7.68
N GLY A 312 33.65 9.49 -6.70
CA GLY A 312 34.12 10.84 -6.34
C GLY A 312 33.14 11.70 -5.54
N ARG A 313 32.06 11.11 -5.02
CA ARG A 313 31.13 11.76 -4.08
C ARG A 313 31.19 11.06 -2.71
N PRO A 314 30.81 11.74 -1.61
CA PRO A 314 30.59 11.07 -0.33
C PRO A 314 29.51 10.00 -0.47
N THR A 315 29.68 8.87 0.20
CA THR A 315 28.65 7.83 0.36
C THR A 315 27.42 8.41 1.04
N GLY A 316 26.25 8.16 0.46
CA GLY A 316 24.97 8.72 0.88
C GLY A 316 24.53 8.27 2.27
N SER A 317 23.80 9.10 3.02
CA SER A 317 23.23 8.71 4.32
C SER A 317 22.13 7.67 4.13
N LEU A 318 22.07 6.69 5.04
CA LEU A 318 21.02 5.67 5.07
C LEU A 318 19.69 6.31 5.50
N ASN A 319 18.62 6.08 4.74
CA ASN A 319 17.29 6.58 5.07
C ASN A 319 16.74 5.99 6.38
N SER A 320 15.77 6.68 6.98
CA SER A 320 15.26 6.28 8.30
C SER A 320 14.48 4.97 8.28
N ALA A 321 13.93 4.55 7.14
CA ALA A 321 13.16 3.32 7.03
C ALA A 321 14.07 2.07 7.12
N PHE A 322 15.22 2.11 6.46
CA PHE A 322 16.27 1.08 6.62
C PHE A 322 16.93 1.16 7.99
N ALA A 323 17.25 2.37 8.47
CA ALA A 323 17.82 2.51 9.81
C ALA A 323 16.88 2.01 10.91
N ASP A 324 15.56 2.18 10.77
CA ASP A 324 14.56 1.62 11.69
C ASP A 324 14.51 0.07 11.62
N HIS A 325 14.65 -0.51 10.42
CA HIS A 325 14.70 -1.97 10.26
C HIS A 325 15.90 -2.59 11.00
N LEU A 326 17.06 -1.92 10.97
CA LEU A 326 18.25 -2.32 11.72
C LEU A 326 18.20 -1.95 13.21
N GLY A 327 17.11 -1.37 13.71
CA GLY A 327 17.01 -0.90 15.10
C GLY A 327 17.92 0.30 15.42
N LEU A 328 18.37 1.03 14.41
CA LEU A 328 19.27 2.16 14.56
C LEU A 328 18.53 3.49 14.70
N ALA A 329 17.26 3.61 14.31
CA ALA A 329 16.51 4.86 14.32
C ALA A 329 15.50 4.99 15.46
N THR A 330 15.45 6.17 16.08
CA THR A 330 14.30 6.57 16.89
C THR A 330 13.20 7.07 15.96
N VAL A 331 12.08 6.34 15.90
CA VAL A 331 10.93 6.64 15.04
C VAL A 331 9.66 6.76 15.88
N GLN A 332 8.90 7.83 15.68
CA GLN A 332 7.58 7.97 16.29
C GLN A 332 6.53 7.36 15.37
N ARG A 333 6.05 6.17 15.74
CA ARG A 333 5.05 5.40 14.99
C ARG A 333 3.65 5.93 15.24
N SER A 334 2.88 6.16 14.18
CA SER A 334 1.48 6.57 14.19
C SER A 334 1.16 7.64 15.25
N PRO A 335 1.79 8.83 15.17
CA PRO A 335 1.63 9.86 16.18
C PRO A 335 0.16 10.27 16.37
N ALA A 336 -0.20 10.63 17.61
CA ALA A 336 -1.50 11.22 17.88
C ALA A 336 -1.71 12.51 17.08
N VAL A 337 -2.93 12.78 16.68
CA VAL A 337 -3.29 13.89 15.81
C VAL A 337 -4.25 14.84 16.54
N PRO A 338 -4.01 16.17 16.58
CA PRO A 338 -2.87 16.86 15.98
C PRO A 338 -1.58 16.73 16.81
N THR A 339 -0.43 16.78 16.13
CA THR A 339 0.88 16.90 16.78
C THR A 339 1.84 17.79 15.98
N VAL A 340 2.85 18.33 16.65
CA VAL A 340 3.98 19.03 16.04
C VAL A 340 5.26 18.39 16.53
N VAL A 341 6.15 18.04 15.62
CA VAL A 341 7.39 17.29 15.88
C VAL A 341 8.55 17.98 15.19
N ASP A 342 9.71 18.01 15.84
CA ASP A 342 10.98 18.40 15.21
C ASP A 342 11.73 17.10 14.85
N LEU A 343 11.90 16.84 13.55
CA LEU A 343 12.69 15.73 13.01
C LEU A 343 14.15 16.14 12.90
N ALA A 344 15.05 15.33 13.44
CA ALA A 344 16.48 15.53 13.34
C ALA A 344 17.03 15.01 11.99
N PRO A 345 18.21 15.47 11.55
CA PRO A 345 18.89 14.97 10.36
C PRO A 345 19.16 13.46 10.47
N LEU A 346 19.25 12.77 9.32
CA LEU A 346 19.53 11.32 9.28
C LEU A 346 20.79 10.89 10.06
N LEU A 347 21.80 11.77 10.12
CA LEU A 347 23.06 11.54 10.84
C LEU A 347 22.98 11.74 12.37
N ASP A 348 21.88 12.30 12.89
CA ASP A 348 21.66 12.43 14.33
C ASP A 348 20.96 11.17 14.86
N VAL A 349 21.75 10.11 14.98
CA VAL A 349 21.28 8.72 15.14
C VAL A 349 20.61 8.41 16.49
N ASP A 350 20.77 9.29 17.48
CA ASP A 350 20.16 9.18 18.81
C ASP A 350 18.86 10.02 18.93
N ALA A 351 18.67 10.97 18.02
CA ALA A 351 17.50 11.83 17.99
C ALA A 351 16.31 11.20 17.24
N LEU A 352 15.15 11.85 17.33
CA LEU A 352 13.95 11.46 16.58
C LEU A 352 14.15 11.78 15.09
N ARG A 353 14.38 10.75 14.28
CA ARG A 353 14.72 10.90 12.85
C ARG A 353 13.51 10.87 11.92
N ALA A 354 12.45 10.15 12.31
CA ALA A 354 11.30 9.98 11.46
C ALA A 354 9.96 9.86 12.21
N LEU A 355 8.89 10.14 11.47
CA LEU A 355 7.55 9.63 11.75
C LEU A 355 7.30 8.42 10.87
N SER A 356 6.55 7.43 11.35
CA SER A 356 6.05 6.35 10.49
C SER A 356 4.55 6.15 10.59
N PHE A 357 3.96 5.68 9.49
CA PHE A 357 2.52 5.45 9.35
C PHE A 357 2.26 4.17 8.58
N SER A 358 1.44 3.27 9.14
CA SER A 358 0.97 2.09 8.41
C SER A 358 -0.06 2.52 7.36
N SER A 359 0.22 2.25 6.09
CA SER A 359 -0.69 2.52 4.97
C SER A 359 -1.12 1.21 4.31
N SER A 360 -2.10 1.27 3.41
CA SER A 360 -2.49 0.12 2.58
C SER A 360 -1.39 -0.31 1.59
N TYR A 361 -0.34 0.49 1.41
CA TYR A 361 0.74 0.24 0.45
C TYR A 361 2.04 -0.25 1.11
N GLY A 362 2.10 -0.28 2.44
CA GLY A 362 3.31 -0.53 3.24
C GLY A 362 3.49 0.53 4.32
N THR A 363 4.64 0.52 5.00
CA THR A 363 4.93 1.52 6.05
C THR A 363 5.58 2.75 5.43
N VAL A 364 4.94 3.91 5.60
CA VAL A 364 5.43 5.21 5.13
C VAL A 364 6.27 5.86 6.21
N TYR A 365 7.48 6.30 5.86
CA TYR A 365 8.39 7.07 6.70
C TYR A 365 8.49 8.50 6.20
N VAL A 366 8.47 9.45 7.12
CA VAL A 366 8.72 10.87 6.86
C VAL A 366 9.95 11.26 7.65
N ASP A 367 11.04 11.57 6.96
CA ASP A 367 12.34 11.89 7.56
C ASP A 367 12.96 13.18 7.01
N TYR A 368 14.09 13.59 7.58
CA TYR A 368 14.72 14.86 7.24
C TYR A 368 16.17 14.71 6.78
N ARG A 369 16.43 15.16 5.54
CA ARG A 369 17.74 15.15 4.89
C ARG A 369 18.21 16.58 4.56
N PRO A 370 18.95 17.28 5.44
CA PRO A 370 19.55 18.58 5.14
C PRO A 370 20.74 18.47 4.19
N ALA A 371 21.10 19.53 3.45
CA ALA A 371 22.29 19.56 2.58
C ALA A 371 23.59 19.80 3.37
N VAL A 372 23.90 18.94 4.35
CA VAL A 372 25.12 19.01 5.19
C VAL A 372 25.79 17.64 5.27
N GLY A 373 27.09 17.60 5.58
CA GLY A 373 27.83 16.34 5.67
C GLY A 373 27.73 15.52 4.38
N ARG A 374 27.37 14.24 4.51
CA ARG A 374 27.16 13.30 3.38
C ARG A 374 26.04 13.72 2.44
N ASP A 375 25.03 14.37 2.98
CA ASP A 375 23.84 14.78 2.22
C ASP A 375 24.07 16.01 1.34
N THR A 376 25.29 16.55 1.32
CA THR A 376 25.76 17.43 0.24
C THR A 376 25.88 16.71 -1.11
N ARG A 377 25.90 15.36 -1.11
CA ARG A 377 25.92 14.50 -2.30
C ARG A 377 24.85 14.90 -3.31
N LEU A 378 23.63 15.24 -2.85
CA LEU A 378 22.52 15.72 -3.67
C LEU A 378 21.77 16.86 -2.98
N SER A 379 22.42 18.03 -2.90
CA SER A 379 21.87 19.21 -2.21
C SER A 379 20.50 19.68 -2.74
N SER A 380 20.18 19.43 -4.03
CA SER A 380 18.88 19.77 -4.61
C SER A 380 17.72 18.96 -4.02
N TRP A 381 18.00 17.79 -3.43
CA TRP A 381 17.01 16.92 -2.82
C TRP A 381 16.82 17.17 -1.32
N ALA A 382 17.56 18.13 -0.76
CA ALA A 382 17.50 18.42 0.66
C ALA A 382 16.12 18.91 1.11
N GLY A 383 15.65 18.41 2.24
CA GLY A 383 14.34 18.70 2.80
C GLY A 383 13.74 17.52 3.55
N VAL A 384 12.44 17.62 3.81
CA VAL A 384 11.65 16.50 4.35
C VAL A 384 11.39 15.52 3.20
N GLN A 385 11.87 14.29 3.32
CA GLN A 385 11.68 13.24 2.32
C GLN A 385 10.66 12.23 2.83
N VAL A 386 10.12 11.44 1.91
CA VAL A 386 9.15 10.40 2.23
C VAL A 386 9.56 9.11 1.55
N HIS A 387 9.67 8.05 2.34
CA HIS A 387 10.03 6.71 1.88
C HIS A 387 8.91 5.74 2.20
N LEU A 388 8.53 4.94 1.22
CA LEU A 388 7.68 3.77 1.46
C LEU A 388 8.59 2.56 1.68
N ARG A 389 8.47 1.89 2.83
CA ARG A 389 9.13 0.61 3.08
C ARG A 389 8.21 -0.54 2.72
N ARG A 390 8.74 -1.48 1.95
CA ARG A 390 8.13 -2.79 1.70
C ARG A 390 9.06 -3.87 2.21
N VAL A 391 8.48 -5.02 2.50
CA VAL A 391 9.21 -6.24 2.83
C VAL A 391 8.75 -7.30 1.84
N ASP A 392 9.71 -7.92 1.17
CA ASP A 392 9.41 -8.98 0.21
C ASP A 392 9.06 -10.31 0.90
N GLY A 393 8.76 -11.34 0.11
CA GLY A 393 8.38 -12.66 0.64
C GLY A 393 9.47 -13.36 1.46
N ARG A 394 10.71 -12.86 1.43
CA ARG A 394 11.86 -13.40 2.15
C ARG A 394 12.16 -12.65 3.43
N GLY A 395 11.47 -11.55 3.69
CA GLY A 395 11.74 -10.69 4.84
C GLY A 395 12.77 -9.59 4.57
N VAL A 396 13.22 -9.41 3.32
CA VAL A 396 14.19 -8.37 2.98
C VAL A 396 13.46 -7.05 2.74
N PRO A 397 13.81 -5.97 3.46
CA PRO A 397 13.20 -4.67 3.22
C PRO A 397 13.76 -4.03 1.95
N THR A 398 12.89 -3.36 1.20
CA THR A 398 13.27 -2.35 0.20
C THR A 398 12.60 -1.03 0.56
N THR A 399 13.18 0.07 0.07
CA THR A 399 12.58 1.40 0.25
C THR A 399 12.33 2.05 -1.09
N GLU A 400 11.25 2.82 -1.20
CA GLU A 400 10.90 3.60 -2.38
C GLU A 400 10.80 5.07 -1.98
N LEU A 401 11.74 5.90 -2.45
CA LEU A 401 11.64 7.35 -2.34
C LEU A 401 10.43 7.83 -3.17
N LEU A 402 9.54 8.58 -2.53
CA LEU A 402 8.37 9.15 -3.18
C LEU A 402 8.71 10.52 -3.78
N ASP A 403 8.25 10.79 -5.00
CA ASP A 403 8.29 12.14 -5.56
C ASP A 403 7.17 13.00 -4.95
N MET A 404 7.53 13.82 -3.96
CA MET A 404 6.58 14.71 -3.29
C MET A 404 6.22 15.96 -4.09
N GLN A 405 6.83 16.17 -5.26
CA GLN A 405 6.53 17.27 -6.18
C GLN A 405 6.35 16.76 -7.62
N PRO A 406 5.42 15.82 -7.86
CA PRO A 406 5.30 15.08 -9.13
C PRO A 406 4.78 15.92 -10.30
N SER A 407 4.44 17.20 -10.06
CA SER A 407 4.14 18.18 -11.11
C SER A 407 5.39 18.81 -11.74
N LYS A 408 6.57 18.59 -11.15
CA LYS A 408 7.87 18.95 -11.71
C LYS A 408 8.41 17.81 -12.60
N ALA A 409 9.61 18.00 -13.15
CA ALA A 409 10.35 16.88 -13.72
C ALA A 409 10.62 15.83 -12.63
N GLU A 410 10.47 14.56 -12.99
CA GLU A 410 10.57 13.41 -12.08
C GLU A 410 11.85 13.52 -11.23
N PHE A 411 11.67 13.48 -9.90
CA PHE A 411 12.76 13.57 -8.93
C PHE A 411 13.68 14.80 -9.08
N ALA A 412 13.22 15.88 -9.72
CA ALA A 412 13.96 17.15 -9.71
C ALA A 412 13.99 17.77 -8.29
N SER A 413 12.97 17.49 -7.49
CA SER A 413 12.86 17.92 -6.10
C SER A 413 11.92 16.98 -5.32
N PRO A 414 12.40 15.79 -4.88
CA PRO A 414 11.54 14.78 -4.26
C PRO A 414 11.10 15.11 -2.84
N GLN A 415 11.66 16.15 -2.22
CA GLN A 415 11.27 16.58 -0.88
C GLN A 415 9.87 17.21 -0.86
N LEU A 416 9.15 17.04 0.25
CA LEU A 416 7.98 17.84 0.56
C LEU A 416 8.45 19.26 0.95
N PRO A 417 8.09 20.32 0.20
CA PRO A 417 8.62 21.66 0.44
C PRO A 417 8.05 22.27 1.73
N VAL A 418 8.74 23.28 2.28
CA VAL A 418 8.21 24.09 3.40
C VAL A 418 6.87 24.72 3.00
N GLY A 419 5.86 24.59 3.85
CA GLY A 419 4.48 24.95 3.58
C GLY A 419 3.70 23.90 2.78
N GLY A 420 4.39 22.91 2.21
CA GLY A 420 3.80 21.76 1.53
C GLY A 420 3.00 20.90 2.50
N THR A 421 1.89 20.37 2.00
CA THR A 421 1.01 19.44 2.73
C THR A 421 0.84 18.18 1.92
N TRP A 422 0.78 17.04 2.59
CA TRP A 422 0.50 15.77 1.95
C TRP A 422 -0.39 14.92 2.84
N ARG A 423 -1.50 14.44 2.27
CA ARG A 423 -2.34 13.44 2.91
C ARG A 423 -1.74 12.07 2.64
N ILE A 424 -1.48 11.30 3.69
CA ILE A 424 -0.93 9.95 3.56
C ILE A 424 -2.08 9.01 3.13
N PRO A 425 -2.03 8.42 1.91
CA PRO A 425 -3.07 7.53 1.42
C PRO A 425 -3.33 6.36 2.38
N GLY A 426 -4.61 5.97 2.53
CA GLY A 426 -5.00 4.91 3.46
C GLY A 426 -5.06 5.33 4.94
N THR A 427 -4.78 6.60 5.27
CA THR A 427 -4.84 7.11 6.64
C THR A 427 -5.68 8.40 6.76
N ASP A 428 -5.89 8.82 8.00
CA ASP A 428 -6.45 10.13 8.35
C ASP A 428 -5.36 11.18 8.60
N ALA A 429 -4.07 10.88 8.39
CA ALA A 429 -2.99 11.82 8.66
C ALA A 429 -2.69 12.72 7.46
N VAL A 430 -2.50 14.01 7.73
CA VAL A 430 -1.94 15.01 6.81
C VAL A 430 -0.66 15.55 7.42
N VAL A 431 0.44 15.42 6.69
CA VAL A 431 1.75 15.93 7.07
C VAL A 431 1.95 17.31 6.44
N ARG A 432 2.38 18.28 7.24
CA ARG A 432 2.73 19.64 6.81
C ARG A 432 4.12 19.99 7.26
N VAL A 433 4.98 20.42 6.32
CA VAL A 433 6.30 20.94 6.68
C VAL A 433 6.15 22.40 7.10
N VAL A 434 6.47 22.72 8.35
CA VAL A 434 6.32 24.07 8.91
C VAL A 434 7.58 24.90 8.64
N ALA A 435 8.76 24.34 8.91
CA ALA A 435 10.04 24.99 8.72
C ALA A 435 11.17 23.95 8.66
N THR A 436 12.29 24.32 8.04
CA THR A 436 13.51 23.50 8.05
C THR A 436 14.73 24.39 8.31
N ASP A 437 15.74 23.83 8.97
CA ASP A 437 17.06 24.40 9.18
C ASP A 437 18.10 23.26 9.18
N PRO A 438 19.42 23.52 9.08
CA PRO A 438 20.42 22.45 8.96
C PRO A 438 20.41 21.39 10.06
N TYR A 439 19.74 21.65 11.19
CA TYR A 439 19.69 20.78 12.36
C TYR A 439 18.31 20.16 12.60
N ARG A 440 17.25 20.56 11.90
CA ARG A 440 15.92 19.94 12.04
C ARG A 440 14.91 20.36 10.96
N ALA A 441 13.86 19.54 10.81
CA ALA A 441 12.61 19.92 10.18
C ALA A 441 11.46 19.93 11.20
N ARG A 442 10.76 21.05 11.31
CA ARG A 442 9.49 21.12 12.06
C ARG A 442 8.35 20.64 11.17
N VAL A 443 7.70 19.57 11.57
CA VAL A 443 6.58 18.93 10.88
C VAL A 443 5.35 18.94 11.77
N GLU A 444 4.20 19.30 11.20
CA GLU A 444 2.90 19.17 11.85
C GLU A 444 2.13 18.01 11.22
N VAL A 445 1.48 17.19 12.05
CA VAL A 445 0.55 16.15 11.61
C VAL A 445 -0.85 16.54 12.09
N VAL A 446 -1.77 16.70 11.14
CA VAL A 446 -3.19 17.02 11.40
C VAL A 446 -4.10 15.96 10.81
N SER A 447 -5.39 15.98 11.18
CA SER A 447 -6.36 15.02 10.66
C SER A 447 -6.89 15.50 9.31
N ALA A 448 -6.94 14.60 8.33
CA ALA A 448 -7.64 14.77 7.07
C ALA A 448 -9.16 14.84 7.27
N VAL A 449 -9.66 14.31 8.40
CA VAL A 449 -11.07 14.41 8.77
C VAL A 449 -11.29 15.75 9.45
N ASP A 450 -11.89 16.68 8.72
CA ASP A 450 -12.37 17.94 9.30
C ASP A 450 -13.38 17.62 10.43
N PRO A 451 -13.18 18.14 11.66
CA PRO A 451 -14.17 18.05 12.75
C PRO A 451 -15.60 18.41 12.32
N SER A 452 -15.73 19.34 11.36
CA SER A 452 -17.03 19.75 10.78
C SER A 452 -17.76 18.60 10.09
N THR A 453 -17.03 17.68 9.43
CA THR A 453 -17.62 16.54 8.70
C THR A 453 -18.14 15.48 9.68
N THR A 454 -17.40 15.25 10.77
CA THR A 454 -17.86 14.35 11.84
C THR A 454 -19.07 14.92 12.56
N GLY A 455 -19.04 16.22 12.91
CA GLY A 455 -20.18 16.92 13.51
C GLY A 455 -21.42 16.88 12.60
N TYR A 456 -21.21 17.03 11.29
CA TYR A 456 -22.27 16.97 10.29
C TYR A 456 -22.97 15.62 10.29
N VAL A 457 -22.23 14.52 10.14
CA VAL A 457 -22.83 13.17 10.10
C VAL A 457 -23.58 12.87 11.40
N ARG A 458 -23.01 13.20 12.56
CA ARG A 458 -23.68 13.01 13.86
C ARG A 458 -24.99 13.79 13.94
N ARG A 459 -24.97 15.06 13.52
CA ARG A 459 -26.16 15.93 13.47
C ARG A 459 -27.23 15.36 12.55
N VAL A 460 -26.88 14.85 11.37
CA VAL A 460 -27.84 14.18 10.46
C VAL A 460 -28.55 13.03 11.16
N TYR A 461 -27.79 12.16 11.85
CA TYR A 461 -28.38 11.00 12.52
C TYR A 461 -29.28 11.40 13.69
N ARG A 462 -28.86 12.36 14.51
CA ARG A 462 -29.67 12.87 15.62
C ARG A 462 -30.96 13.51 15.12
N ASP A 463 -30.88 14.34 14.08
CA ASP A 463 -32.03 15.13 13.64
C ASP A 463 -33.02 14.28 12.81
N LEU A 464 -32.57 13.25 12.09
CA LEU A 464 -33.44 12.39 11.25
C LEU A 464 -33.89 11.09 11.94
N PHE A 465 -33.08 10.51 12.83
CA PHE A 465 -33.34 9.21 13.45
C PHE A 465 -33.52 9.27 14.96
N GLU A 466 -33.22 10.42 15.59
CA GLU A 466 -33.24 10.61 17.06
C GLU A 466 -32.28 9.65 17.80
N ARG A 467 -31.16 9.31 17.16
CA ARG A 467 -30.08 8.51 17.73
C ARG A 467 -28.72 9.00 17.24
N GLU A 468 -27.68 8.61 17.95
CA GLU A 468 -26.31 8.75 17.45
C GLU A 468 -26.06 7.79 16.28
N VAL A 469 -25.18 8.23 15.37
CA VAL A 469 -24.60 7.35 14.35
C VAL A 469 -23.68 6.34 15.04
N ASP A 470 -23.74 5.08 14.61
CA ASP A 470 -22.83 4.05 15.10
C ASP A 470 -21.40 4.26 14.54
N PRO A 471 -20.36 3.69 15.17
CA PRO A 471 -18.98 3.91 14.74
C PRO A 471 -18.72 3.52 13.28
N GLN A 472 -19.30 2.41 12.81
CA GLN A 472 -19.11 1.94 11.45
C GLN A 472 -19.75 2.90 10.44
N GLY A 473 -21.02 3.27 10.66
CA GLY A 473 -21.71 4.25 9.84
C GLY A 473 -21.00 5.60 9.81
N LEU A 474 -20.46 6.05 10.94
CA LEU A 474 -19.70 7.31 11.00
C LEU A 474 -18.45 7.25 10.12
N THR A 475 -17.67 6.17 10.23
CA THR A 475 -16.49 5.96 9.39
C THR A 475 -16.87 5.87 7.92
N THR A 476 -17.93 5.14 7.56
CA THR A 476 -18.38 5.02 6.17
C THR A 476 -18.75 6.38 5.56
N TRP A 477 -19.58 7.18 6.24
CA TRP A 477 -20.01 8.47 5.70
C TRP A 477 -18.91 9.52 5.68
N THR A 478 -18.09 9.57 6.74
CA THR A 478 -16.97 10.52 6.78
C THR A 478 -15.92 10.21 5.72
N SER A 479 -15.64 8.93 5.44
CA SER A 479 -14.76 8.53 4.32
C SER A 479 -15.39 8.87 2.96
N ALA A 480 -16.68 8.59 2.74
CA ALA A 480 -17.32 8.92 1.47
C ALA A 480 -17.28 10.42 1.16
N LEU A 481 -17.59 11.28 2.14
CA LEU A 481 -17.51 12.74 2.01
C LEU A 481 -16.07 13.21 1.76
N ARG A 482 -15.11 12.57 2.43
CA ARG A 482 -13.68 12.84 2.28
C ARG A 482 -13.16 12.48 0.88
N ASP A 483 -13.68 11.40 0.29
CA ASP A 483 -13.31 10.94 -1.05
C ASP A 483 -14.06 11.69 -2.17
N GLY A 484 -14.71 12.81 -1.84
CA GLY A 484 -15.36 13.70 -2.81
C GLY A 484 -16.82 13.38 -3.12
N THR A 485 -17.45 12.45 -2.39
CA THR A 485 -18.89 12.20 -2.54
C THR A 485 -19.67 13.47 -2.16
N PRO A 486 -20.53 14.00 -3.05
CA PRO A 486 -21.32 15.18 -2.71
C PRO A 486 -22.26 14.95 -1.52
N ARG A 487 -22.41 15.93 -0.62
CA ARG A 487 -23.34 15.83 0.54
C ARG A 487 -24.76 15.44 0.15
N ILE A 488 -25.23 15.87 -1.02
CA ILE A 488 -26.55 15.49 -1.53
C ILE A 488 -26.67 14.00 -1.82
N ALA A 489 -25.60 13.33 -2.28
CA ALA A 489 -25.60 11.89 -2.50
C ALA A 489 -25.65 11.13 -1.17
N VAL A 490 -24.92 11.60 -0.15
CA VAL A 490 -24.99 11.06 1.22
C VAL A 490 -26.37 11.27 1.83
N ALA A 491 -26.89 12.51 1.78
CA ALA A 491 -28.21 12.85 2.31
C ALA A 491 -29.32 12.01 1.64
N ASN A 492 -29.29 11.85 0.32
CA ASN A 492 -30.21 10.97 -0.40
C ASN A 492 -30.07 9.51 0.05
N SER A 493 -28.86 8.98 0.14
CA SER A 493 -28.65 7.59 0.58
C SER A 493 -29.26 7.32 1.97
N ILE A 494 -29.19 8.31 2.85
CA ILE A 494 -29.78 8.26 4.19
C ILE A 494 -31.32 8.39 4.14
N THR A 495 -31.88 9.37 3.44
CA THR A 495 -33.33 9.61 3.41
C THR A 495 -34.11 8.57 2.58
N TYR A 496 -33.46 7.88 1.64
CA TYR A 496 -34.05 6.76 0.91
C TYR A 496 -33.80 5.40 1.59
N SER A 497 -33.11 5.37 2.73
CA SER A 497 -32.81 4.12 3.44
C SER A 497 -34.06 3.43 4.00
N THR A 498 -34.00 2.11 4.13
CA THR A 498 -35.05 1.31 4.77
C THR A 498 -35.33 1.76 6.20
N GLU A 499 -34.29 2.16 6.95
CA GLU A 499 -34.45 2.64 8.33
C GLU A 499 -35.29 3.92 8.36
N TYR A 500 -34.93 4.91 7.54
CA TYR A 500 -35.63 6.19 7.51
C TYR A 500 -37.10 6.02 7.12
N ARG A 501 -37.35 5.26 6.04
CA ARG A 501 -38.70 4.96 5.56
C ARG A 501 -39.52 4.15 6.56
N SER A 502 -38.91 3.19 7.25
CA SER A 502 -39.60 2.41 8.28
C SER A 502 -40.08 3.29 9.43
N ARG A 503 -39.27 4.29 9.81
CA ARG A 503 -39.61 5.25 10.86
C ARG A 503 -40.74 6.17 10.42
N LEU A 504 -40.69 6.66 9.18
CA LEU A 504 -41.76 7.46 8.58
C LEU A 504 -43.09 6.67 8.49
N ILE A 505 -43.07 5.45 7.98
CA ILE A 505 -44.24 4.55 7.90
C ILE A 505 -44.82 4.32 9.31
N THR A 506 -43.97 3.99 10.28
CA THR A 506 -44.38 3.76 11.66
C THR A 506 -45.03 5.01 12.27
N GLY A 507 -44.46 6.19 12.01
CA GLY A 507 -45.03 7.47 12.43
C GLY A 507 -46.42 7.72 11.85
N SER A 508 -46.63 7.46 10.55
CA SER A 508 -47.95 7.61 9.91
C SER A 508 -48.97 6.61 10.45
N TYR A 509 -48.57 5.37 10.74
CA TYR A 509 -49.41 4.38 11.41
C TYR A 509 -49.90 4.86 12.78
N VAL A 510 -48.98 5.33 13.62
CA VAL A 510 -49.31 5.85 14.94
C VAL A 510 -50.20 7.09 14.83
N ARG A 511 -49.86 8.02 13.92
CA ARG A 511 -50.62 9.27 13.74
C ARG A 511 -52.05 9.03 13.29
N TYR A 512 -52.25 8.22 12.26
CA TYR A 512 -53.57 8.08 11.64
C TYR A 512 -54.40 6.95 12.22
N LEU A 513 -53.77 5.85 12.63
CA LEU A 513 -54.46 4.64 13.11
C LEU A 513 -54.26 4.35 14.61
N GLY A 514 -53.40 5.10 15.29
CA GLY A 514 -53.21 4.97 16.74
C GLY A 514 -52.47 3.69 17.18
N ARG A 515 -51.81 2.99 16.26
CA ARG A 515 -51.08 1.74 16.52
C ARG A 515 -49.83 1.65 15.66
N SER A 516 -48.88 0.81 16.06
CA SER A 516 -47.72 0.45 15.22
C SER A 516 -48.11 -0.48 14.05
N PRO A 517 -47.34 -0.48 12.95
CA PRO A 517 -47.51 -1.46 11.89
C PRO A 517 -47.17 -2.87 12.39
N ASP A 518 -47.91 -3.87 11.90
CA ASP A 518 -47.40 -5.24 11.91
C ASP A 518 -46.32 -5.41 10.81
N ARG A 519 -45.60 -6.54 10.86
CA ARG A 519 -44.51 -6.83 9.92
C ARG A 519 -44.97 -6.80 8.46
N GLY A 520 -46.15 -7.34 8.15
CA GLY A 520 -46.67 -7.39 6.79
C GLY A 520 -47.05 -6.00 6.27
N GLY A 521 -47.69 -5.19 7.12
CA GLY A 521 -48.02 -3.79 6.83
C GLY A 521 -46.78 -2.97 6.53
N LEU A 522 -45.76 -3.03 7.38
CA LEU A 522 -44.50 -2.30 7.19
C LEU A 522 -43.81 -2.70 5.88
N THR A 523 -43.64 -4.00 5.63
CA THR A 523 -43.02 -4.51 4.41
C THR A 523 -43.79 -4.10 3.15
N ASN A 524 -45.12 -4.13 3.18
CA ASN A 524 -45.93 -3.70 2.04
C ASN A 524 -45.69 -2.23 1.69
N TRP A 525 -45.70 -1.33 2.68
CA TRP A 525 -45.47 0.10 2.44
C TRP A 525 -44.05 0.41 1.96
N LEU A 526 -43.03 -0.24 2.54
CA LEU A 526 -41.66 -0.12 2.04
C LEU A 526 -41.58 -0.48 0.54
N GLY A 527 -42.21 -1.59 0.14
CA GLY A 527 -42.24 -2.01 -1.28
C GLY A 527 -43.00 -1.05 -2.21
N TRP A 528 -43.94 -0.24 -1.69
CA TRP A 528 -44.57 0.84 -2.47
C TRP A 528 -43.67 2.07 -2.58
N MET A 529 -43.00 2.45 -1.48
CA MET A 529 -42.05 3.58 -1.48
C MET A 529 -40.80 3.30 -2.34
N ASP A 530 -40.35 2.04 -2.42
CA ASP A 530 -39.28 1.61 -3.32
C ASP A 530 -39.67 1.74 -4.79
N ARG A 531 -40.96 1.54 -5.11
CA ARG A 531 -41.56 1.81 -6.44
C ARG A 531 -41.90 3.28 -6.66
N GLY A 532 -41.52 4.13 -5.73
CA GLY A 532 -41.54 5.56 -5.88
C GLY A 532 -42.79 6.27 -5.42
N TRP A 533 -43.63 5.62 -4.62
CA TRP A 533 -44.76 6.26 -3.96
C TRP A 533 -44.29 7.38 -3.03
N THR A 534 -45.06 8.47 -2.99
CA THR A 534 -44.81 9.60 -2.11
C THR A 534 -45.39 9.37 -0.72
N THR A 535 -44.88 10.09 0.28
CA THR A 535 -45.45 10.12 1.63
C THR A 535 -46.94 10.45 1.61
N SER A 536 -47.36 11.42 0.80
CA SER A 536 -48.78 11.77 0.65
C SER A 536 -49.62 10.60 0.11
N GLN A 537 -49.13 9.84 -0.86
CA GLN A 537 -49.86 8.68 -1.37
C GLN A 537 -49.99 7.57 -0.31
N MET A 538 -48.93 7.34 0.47
CA MET A 538 -48.96 6.42 1.60
C MET A 538 -49.95 6.90 2.69
N GLU A 539 -49.86 8.16 3.10
CA GLU A 539 -50.76 8.77 4.09
C GLU A 539 -52.23 8.72 3.66
N SER A 540 -52.51 8.95 2.38
CA SER A 540 -53.86 8.79 1.81
C SER A 540 -54.38 7.36 1.98
N GLY A 541 -53.52 6.35 1.81
CA GLY A 541 -53.89 4.95 2.03
C GLY A 541 -54.33 4.67 3.48
N PHE A 542 -53.68 5.27 4.47
CA PHE A 542 -54.11 5.19 5.87
C PHE A 542 -55.45 5.88 6.10
N ILE A 543 -55.58 7.12 5.63
CA ILE A 543 -56.76 7.95 5.89
C ILE A 543 -58.01 7.42 5.14
N ALA A 544 -57.81 6.84 3.95
CA ALA A 544 -58.87 6.24 3.17
C ALA A 544 -59.25 4.81 3.61
N SER A 545 -58.51 4.23 4.55
CA SER A 545 -58.74 2.86 5.03
C SER A 545 -60.07 2.69 5.76
N ALA A 546 -60.60 1.47 5.79
CA ALA A 546 -61.79 1.15 6.59
C ALA A 546 -61.54 1.36 8.10
N GLU A 547 -60.31 1.12 8.56
CA GLU A 547 -59.91 1.31 9.96
C GLU A 547 -60.01 2.78 10.39
N TYR A 548 -59.41 3.69 9.62
CA TYR A 548 -59.49 5.13 9.90
C TYR A 548 -60.95 5.62 9.92
N TYR A 549 -61.79 5.13 9.00
CA TYR A 549 -63.21 5.49 8.97
C TYR A 549 -64.01 4.94 10.15
N GLY A 550 -63.73 3.71 10.57
CA GLY A 550 -64.29 3.15 11.80
C GLY A 550 -63.91 3.99 13.03
N GLN A 551 -62.63 4.40 13.13
CA GLN A 551 -62.14 5.27 14.21
C GLN A 551 -62.76 6.67 14.18
N SER A 552 -63.18 7.14 13.00
CA SER A 552 -63.91 8.41 12.83
C SER A 552 -65.41 8.32 13.12
N GLY A 553 -65.89 7.21 13.70
CA GLY A 553 -67.30 7.00 14.03
C GLY A 553 -68.13 6.40 12.89
N GLY A 554 -67.49 5.93 11.81
CA GLY A 554 -68.16 5.18 10.73
C GLY A 554 -69.13 6.00 9.88
N THR A 555 -68.95 7.32 9.83
CA THR A 555 -69.76 8.24 9.03
C THR A 555 -68.88 9.18 8.23
N ASP A 556 -69.36 9.65 7.07
CA ASP A 556 -68.61 10.58 6.22
C ASP A 556 -68.36 11.92 6.94
N ASP A 557 -69.35 12.38 7.69
CA ASP A 557 -69.30 13.60 8.51
C ASP A 557 -68.23 13.50 9.61
N GLY A 558 -68.19 12.38 10.35
CA GLY A 558 -67.14 12.10 11.33
C GLY A 558 -65.75 11.97 10.68
N TRP A 559 -65.68 11.29 9.53
CA TRP A 559 -64.43 11.12 8.78
C TRP A 559 -63.84 12.44 8.30
N VAL A 560 -64.65 13.34 7.73
CA VAL A 560 -64.19 14.66 7.30
C VAL A 560 -63.69 15.47 8.50
N ARG A 561 -64.39 15.46 9.64
CA ARG A 561 -63.94 16.19 10.83
C ARG A 561 -62.61 15.67 11.37
N LYS A 562 -62.42 14.34 11.44
CA LYS A 562 -61.13 13.75 11.87
C LYS A 562 -60.01 14.08 10.88
N LEU A 563 -60.29 14.04 9.58
CA LEU A 563 -59.33 14.42 8.53
C LEU A 563 -58.84 15.88 8.71
N TYR A 564 -59.74 16.82 8.96
CA TYR A 564 -59.38 18.22 9.25
C TYR A 564 -58.48 18.33 10.47
N ALA A 565 -58.81 17.63 11.56
CA ALA A 565 -58.03 17.64 12.78
C ALA A 565 -56.64 17.03 12.57
N ASP A 566 -56.55 15.84 11.97
CA ASP A 566 -55.30 15.09 11.86
C ASP A 566 -54.36 15.64 10.78
N VAL A 567 -54.89 16.19 9.69
CA VAL A 567 -54.08 16.67 8.55
C VAL A 567 -53.82 18.17 8.64
N LEU A 568 -54.83 18.97 8.95
CA LEU A 568 -54.73 20.44 8.97
C LEU A 568 -54.56 21.01 10.38
N GLY A 569 -54.74 20.22 11.44
CA GLY A 569 -54.56 20.68 12.82
C GLY A 569 -55.66 21.64 13.30
N ARG A 570 -56.82 21.68 12.63
CA ARG A 570 -57.96 22.54 12.98
C ARG A 570 -59.29 21.82 12.83
N SER A 571 -60.33 22.36 13.46
CA SER A 571 -61.70 21.89 13.29
C SER A 571 -62.30 22.34 11.96
N ALA A 572 -63.13 21.49 11.34
CA ALA A 572 -63.92 21.82 10.17
C ALA A 572 -65.17 22.65 10.53
N GLY A 573 -65.46 23.69 9.75
CA GLY A 573 -66.75 24.39 9.80
C GLY A 573 -67.88 23.55 9.19
N ALA A 574 -69.14 23.83 9.57
CA ALA A 574 -70.29 23.07 9.07
C ALA A 574 -70.39 23.04 7.53
N GLY A 575 -70.12 24.17 6.87
CA GLY A 575 -70.11 24.25 5.41
C GLY A 575 -68.98 23.46 4.75
N GLU A 576 -67.79 23.40 5.37
CA GLU A 576 -66.67 22.58 4.90
C GLU A 576 -67.01 21.09 4.98
N VAL A 577 -67.65 20.66 6.06
CA VAL A 577 -68.10 19.27 6.22
C VAL A 577 -69.14 18.90 5.16
N THR A 578 -70.17 19.74 4.97
CA THR A 578 -71.17 19.52 3.93
C THR A 578 -70.53 19.40 2.54
N PHE A 579 -69.63 20.33 2.19
CA PHE A 579 -68.95 20.32 0.90
C PHE A 579 -68.21 19.01 0.60
N TRP A 580 -67.43 18.51 1.57
CA TRP A 580 -66.65 17.27 1.37
C TRP A 580 -67.52 16.02 1.42
N THR A 581 -68.53 15.97 2.28
CA THR A 581 -69.48 14.84 2.32
C THR A 581 -70.28 14.73 1.02
N ASP A 582 -70.63 15.85 0.38
CA ASP A 582 -71.31 15.81 -0.93
C ASP A 582 -70.38 15.35 -2.06
N ARG A 583 -69.08 15.66 -1.99
CA ARG A 583 -68.07 15.09 -2.91
C ARG A 583 -67.93 13.57 -2.74
N LEU A 584 -67.96 13.08 -1.50
CA LEU A 584 -67.90 11.64 -1.20
C LEU A 584 -69.12 10.88 -1.73
N LYS A 585 -70.31 11.49 -1.71
CA LYS A 585 -71.54 10.93 -2.33
C LYS A 585 -71.50 10.94 -3.87
N GLY A 586 -70.62 11.75 -4.45
CA GLY A 586 -70.38 11.82 -5.89
C GLY A 586 -69.51 10.68 -6.40
N ARG A 587 -68.69 10.94 -7.42
CA ARG A 587 -67.75 9.95 -7.98
C ARG A 587 -66.40 9.88 -7.26
N SER A 588 -66.16 10.74 -6.26
CA SER A 588 -64.88 10.83 -5.57
C SER A 588 -64.83 9.90 -4.35
N GLY A 589 -63.83 9.02 -4.32
CA GLY A 589 -63.57 8.14 -3.18
C GLY A 589 -62.78 8.83 -2.07
N ARG A 590 -62.75 8.24 -0.86
CA ARG A 590 -62.00 8.75 0.31
C ARG A 590 -60.51 9.01 0.03
N ALA A 591 -59.89 8.20 -0.83
CA ALA A 591 -58.49 8.37 -1.22
C ALA A 591 -58.26 9.65 -2.05
N GLU A 592 -59.17 10.00 -2.95
CA GLU A 592 -59.09 11.23 -3.75
C GLU A 592 -59.27 12.46 -2.86
N VAL A 593 -60.24 12.42 -1.94
CA VAL A 593 -60.45 13.51 -0.97
C VAL A 593 -59.24 13.64 -0.04
N ALA A 594 -58.71 12.54 0.50
CA ALA A 594 -57.52 12.57 1.35
C ALA A 594 -56.30 13.15 0.62
N MET A 595 -56.06 12.77 -0.64
CA MET A 595 -54.99 13.37 -1.46
C MET A 595 -55.19 14.88 -1.65
N GLY A 596 -56.43 15.34 -1.84
CA GLY A 596 -56.75 16.76 -1.94
C GLY A 596 -56.36 17.56 -0.69
N PHE A 597 -56.50 16.96 0.51
CA PHE A 597 -56.04 17.57 1.75
C PHE A 597 -54.52 17.51 1.91
N LEU A 598 -53.92 16.36 1.63
CA LEU A 598 -52.48 16.14 1.79
C LEU A 598 -51.65 17.03 0.87
N LEU A 599 -52.14 17.26 -0.36
CA LEU A 599 -51.52 18.16 -1.34
C LEU A 599 -52.05 19.59 -1.30
N SER A 600 -52.92 19.92 -0.33
CA SER A 600 -53.39 21.28 -0.16
C SER A 600 -52.25 22.22 0.20
N THR A 601 -52.30 23.46 -0.30
CA THR A 601 -51.31 24.48 0.06
C THR A 601 -51.24 24.69 1.57
N GLU A 602 -52.36 24.61 2.30
CA GLU A 602 -52.42 24.70 3.76
C GLU A 602 -51.57 23.63 4.45
N ARG A 603 -51.74 22.36 4.05
CA ARG A 603 -50.95 21.24 4.59
C ARG A 603 -49.48 21.36 4.23
N LEU A 604 -49.18 21.52 2.94
CA LEU A 604 -47.80 21.49 2.43
C LEU A 604 -46.97 22.66 2.99
N ASN A 605 -47.58 23.84 3.17
CA ASN A 605 -46.94 24.95 3.87
C ASN A 605 -46.47 24.55 5.26
N THR A 606 -47.34 23.89 6.02
CA THR A 606 -47.03 23.46 7.40
C THR A 606 -45.94 22.38 7.42
N VAL A 607 -45.95 21.47 6.46
CA VAL A 607 -44.93 20.41 6.33
C VAL A 607 -43.55 21.00 6.06
N VAL A 608 -43.42 21.82 5.00
CA VAL A 608 -42.12 22.37 4.61
C VAL A 608 -41.61 23.35 5.68
N GLU A 609 -42.47 24.19 6.25
CA GLU A 609 -42.12 25.05 7.39
C GLU A 609 -41.60 24.22 8.58
N GLY A 610 -42.23 23.07 8.86
CA GLY A 610 -41.80 22.14 9.89
C GLY A 610 -40.38 21.60 9.65
N HIS A 611 -40.06 21.21 8.41
CA HIS A 611 -38.71 20.74 8.05
C HIS A 611 -37.65 21.83 8.24
N TYR A 612 -37.92 23.07 7.81
CA TYR A 612 -36.99 24.19 7.99
C TYR A 612 -36.78 24.52 9.48
N ARG A 613 -37.85 24.53 10.28
CA ARG A 613 -37.73 24.79 11.73
C ARG A 613 -36.95 23.69 12.44
N HIS A 614 -37.24 22.43 12.13
CA HIS A 614 -36.57 21.29 12.76
C HIS A 614 -35.08 21.23 12.39
N LEU A 615 -34.76 21.33 11.10
CA LEU A 615 -33.40 21.09 10.59
C LEU A 615 -32.53 22.35 10.60
N LEU A 616 -33.11 23.54 10.39
CA LEU A 616 -32.40 24.82 10.30
C LEU A 616 -32.78 25.81 11.39
N GLY A 617 -33.69 25.50 12.32
CA GLY A 617 -34.05 26.40 13.42
C GLY A 617 -34.64 27.76 12.99
N ARG A 618 -35.08 27.89 11.73
CA ARG A 618 -35.68 29.10 11.18
C ARG A 618 -36.89 28.77 10.32
N GLY A 619 -37.72 29.77 10.04
CA GLY A 619 -38.84 29.62 9.12
C GLY A 619 -38.41 29.58 7.65
N LEU A 620 -39.33 29.13 6.81
CA LEU A 620 -39.21 29.16 5.35
C LEU A 620 -39.52 30.57 4.83
N ASP A 621 -38.75 31.03 3.86
CA ASP A 621 -39.05 32.29 3.20
C ASP A 621 -40.23 32.16 2.22
N PRO A 622 -40.99 33.23 1.95
CA PRO A 622 -42.18 33.14 1.08
C PRO A 622 -41.91 32.70 -0.37
N SER A 623 -40.69 32.82 -0.87
CA SER A 623 -40.32 32.39 -2.24
C SER A 623 -39.96 30.90 -2.28
N GLY A 624 -39.24 30.40 -1.28
CA GLY A 624 -39.01 28.97 -1.05
C GLY A 624 -40.31 28.20 -0.81
N GLN A 625 -41.27 28.83 -0.12
CA GLN A 625 -42.60 28.27 0.12
C GLN A 625 -43.36 27.95 -1.17
N ARG A 626 -43.44 28.88 -2.11
CA ARG A 626 -44.14 28.64 -3.39
C ARG A 626 -43.44 27.56 -4.23
N SER A 627 -42.11 27.49 -4.16
CA SER A 627 -41.31 26.55 -4.94
C SER A 627 -41.48 25.12 -4.46
N TRP A 628 -41.31 24.87 -3.15
CA TRP A 628 -41.44 23.52 -2.59
C TRP A 628 -42.87 22.98 -2.63
N VAL A 629 -43.87 23.83 -2.36
CA VAL A 629 -45.28 23.43 -2.46
C VAL A 629 -45.62 23.02 -3.89
N GLY A 630 -45.18 23.78 -4.89
CA GLY A 630 -45.38 23.43 -6.30
C GLY A 630 -44.73 22.09 -6.68
N ILE A 631 -43.53 21.82 -6.18
CA ILE A 631 -42.82 20.54 -6.40
C ILE A 631 -43.62 19.38 -5.82
N LEU A 632 -44.10 19.48 -4.57
CA LEU A 632 -44.87 18.41 -3.93
C LEU A 632 -46.23 18.19 -4.62
N GLN A 633 -46.90 19.28 -5.04
CA GLN A 633 -48.15 19.19 -5.81
C GLN A 633 -47.97 18.54 -7.18
N ALA A 634 -46.79 18.68 -7.79
CA ALA A 634 -46.42 18.02 -9.04
C ALA A 634 -45.96 16.56 -8.86
N GLY A 635 -46.00 16.00 -7.64
CA GLY A 635 -45.59 14.62 -7.36
C GLY A 635 -44.16 14.47 -6.86
N GLY A 636 -43.51 15.57 -6.46
CA GLY A 636 -42.24 15.54 -5.74
C GLY A 636 -42.35 14.80 -4.41
N ARG A 637 -41.19 14.38 -3.89
CA ARG A 637 -41.08 13.62 -2.63
C ARG A 637 -40.61 14.51 -1.49
N ASP A 638 -41.20 14.33 -0.32
CA ASP A 638 -40.79 14.99 0.92
C ASP A 638 -39.31 14.70 1.25
N GLU A 639 -38.84 13.46 0.99
CA GLU A 639 -37.44 13.06 1.23
C GLU A 639 -36.43 13.87 0.43
N ALA A 640 -36.81 14.35 -0.76
CA ALA A 640 -35.93 15.18 -1.60
C ALA A 640 -35.74 16.58 -0.98
N ILE A 641 -36.76 17.12 -0.32
CA ILE A 641 -36.68 18.40 0.39
C ILE A 641 -35.76 18.28 1.60
N ILE A 642 -35.98 17.22 2.39
CA ILE A 642 -35.17 16.93 3.57
C ILE A 642 -33.71 16.70 3.17
N GLY A 643 -33.48 15.91 2.12
CA GLY A 643 -32.15 15.69 1.55
C GLY A 643 -31.48 16.98 1.08
N ALA A 644 -32.21 17.87 0.40
CA ALA A 644 -31.69 19.16 -0.04
C ALA A 644 -31.32 20.09 1.14
N ILE A 645 -32.16 20.13 2.19
CA ILE A 645 -31.87 20.92 3.40
C ILE A 645 -30.63 20.38 4.09
N VAL A 646 -30.57 19.07 4.33
CA VAL A 646 -29.44 18.41 5.01
C VAL A 646 -28.15 18.49 4.19
N ALA A 647 -28.22 18.57 2.86
CA ALA A 647 -27.04 18.73 2.01
C ALA A 647 -26.51 20.18 1.94
N SER A 648 -27.30 21.16 2.39
CA SER A 648 -26.99 22.58 2.25
C SER A 648 -25.79 23.04 3.08
N GLU A 649 -25.11 24.09 2.62
CA GLU A 649 -24.05 24.76 3.39
C GLU A 649 -24.56 25.29 4.74
N GLU A 650 -25.80 25.75 4.80
CA GLU A 650 -26.37 26.27 6.04
C GLU A 650 -26.53 25.18 7.10
N TYR A 651 -27.00 23.99 6.71
CA TYR A 651 -27.09 22.87 7.65
C TYR A 651 -25.71 22.39 8.08
N PHE A 652 -24.77 22.30 7.12
CA PHE A 652 -23.38 21.91 7.37
C PHE A 652 -22.67 22.88 8.33
N GLY A 653 -22.83 24.19 8.15
CA GLY A 653 -22.20 25.21 9.00
C GLY A 653 -22.71 25.26 10.45
N ARG A 654 -23.75 24.49 10.79
CA ARG A 654 -24.25 24.33 12.16
C ARG A 654 -23.61 23.14 12.89
N ALA A 655 -22.88 22.28 12.18
CA ALA A 655 -22.29 21.04 12.68
C ALA A 655 -21.29 21.25 13.82
#